data_AF-A0A9P0G0A7-F1
#
_entry.id   AF-A0A9P0G0A7-F1
#
_cell.length_a   1.000
_cell.length_b   1.000
_cell.length_c   1.000
_cell.angle_alpha   90.00
_cell.angle_beta   90.00
_cell.angle_gamma   90.00
#
_symmetry.space_group_name_H-M   'P 1'
#
loop_
_entity.id
_entity.type
_entity.pdbx_description
1 polymer ?
#
loop_
_entity_poly.entity_id
_entity_poly.type
_entity_poly.pdbx_seq_one_letter_code
_entity_poly.pdbx_strand_id
1 'polypeptide(L)'
;MDTRKLTEILRATIDPNQRQQAEEQLSQIHKIIGFAPSLLQVVMLNEVPIPVRQAGVVYLKNLVTSGWQEKEPEEGEPIPFSIHEQDRAMIRDIIVDAIVQAPDIIRVQLGVCLKTIIKHDFPTRWTQIVDKIHIYLQNPEPNSWMGALLCLYQLIKNYEYQLADKRVPLIEAMNLLLPMMYNLIVNLQADHSVESVLIQKQILKCFYSLIKYILPLDLITKEVFTKWMEVLRLILERPVPDHTLQVDEDERMELPWWKCKKWAAHTLFRVFERFGSPVNSRDEYVQFAEWYLTTFTRGILEVLLRILDQYRNKIYVSPRVLQMTLTYIDQCVSHAYSWKLLKPHMFAIVQDVIFPLMSYSEADEELYNTDPHEFIRIKFDIFEDFVSPVTAGQVLLISCCKKRKDMMERTMQLCMQVLRNENGEYGPRQRDGAFHMVGTLNTTIMKKKCYRDEIDGLMSQYIFPEFHSPLGYMRARACWVLHCFSSVQFKSEPLTLEAVRLTVNALLHDNDLPVKVEAAIALQMLLTDQEKVYNFLEPQVKQVTTELLKVIRETENDNIANVLQKIVPLYTEQLMPMAFEIIDHLATTFSKVIETDSGTDEKAITAMGLLNTMETVLSVMEDNPEIMAQLEPAVLRVVGHILHHNIIEYYEEAMTLLCSLTSKSISEDMWKVLELLYQIFEKEGFDYFPDVMPVLHNYITVDTNAFLSNENHILAVFNMAKAVLNSDAEDESEMVAAKLLEVMVLQCSGKIDNCLPSFVELVLNRLTRKVKTSELRTMLLQVLIAILYCNPHLLFTILNKLQESVPNASISQHFIKQWIHDTDCFMGLHDRKLCVLGICTLLEMGPQRPSLDEVVPKLLPSCLVLFDGLKRAYETRAEADDDSSSEDDDDEEIEEILSSDEDDLDDANSEYLEHLARMAAKSSAAQGVNLTAKIEDYESDDVDDDDFEPDETAIECYTTPLDDKDCVIDEYIKFKNTLSALSTSEPVLYHALTSVLNEEQQKQLKAVFVLADQRKAQKDSKRIEQSGGYAFTVPAQVPTKFKFGS
;
A
#
# COMPACT_ATOMS: atom_id res chain seq x y z
N MET A 1 -39.30 2.94 -31.12
CA MET A 1 -38.38 2.17 -32.00
C MET A 1 -38.99 0.78 -32.22
N ASP A 2 -38.68 0.08 -33.31
CA ASP A 2 -39.22 -1.28 -33.54
C ASP A 2 -38.44 -2.32 -32.72
N THR A 3 -39.10 -2.92 -31.72
CA THR A 3 -38.51 -3.94 -30.83
C THR A 3 -38.10 -5.21 -31.57
N ARG A 4 -38.73 -5.53 -32.70
CA ARG A 4 -38.35 -6.69 -33.54
C ARG A 4 -36.99 -6.49 -34.19
N LYS A 5 -36.77 -5.30 -34.77
CA LYS A 5 -35.49 -4.93 -35.37
C LYS A 5 -34.37 -4.94 -34.33
N LEU A 6 -34.62 -4.42 -33.12
CA LEU A 6 -33.64 -4.45 -32.04
C LEU A 6 -33.31 -5.89 -31.60
N THR A 7 -34.32 -6.78 -31.57
CA THR A 7 -34.12 -8.21 -31.26
C THR A 7 -33.24 -8.90 -32.31
N GLU A 8 -33.41 -8.58 -33.59
CA GLU A 8 -32.57 -9.13 -34.67
C GLU A 8 -31.12 -8.65 -34.56
N ILE A 9 -30.91 -7.36 -34.27
CA ILE A 9 -29.57 -6.80 -34.06
C ILE A 9 -28.89 -7.47 -32.86
N LEU A 10 -29.59 -7.62 -31.73
CA LEU A 10 -29.06 -8.31 -30.53
C LEU A 10 -28.84 -9.81 -30.75
N ARG A 11 -29.54 -10.43 -31.69
CA ARG A 11 -29.25 -11.81 -32.08
C ARG A 11 -27.96 -11.88 -32.88
N ALA A 12 -27.75 -10.92 -33.79
CA ALA A 12 -26.55 -10.83 -34.62
C ALA A 12 -25.28 -10.52 -33.81
N THR A 13 -25.37 -9.86 -32.64
CA THR A 13 -24.20 -9.66 -31.75
C THR A 13 -23.66 -10.95 -31.15
N ILE A 14 -24.44 -12.04 -31.15
CA ILE A 14 -24.04 -13.34 -30.62
C ILE A 14 -23.44 -14.23 -31.72
N ASP A 15 -23.65 -13.90 -33.00
CA ASP A 15 -23.07 -14.63 -34.14
C ASP A 15 -21.67 -14.05 -34.47
N PRO A 16 -20.58 -14.84 -34.38
CA PRO A 16 -19.23 -14.38 -34.71
C PRO A 16 -19.10 -13.72 -36.09
N ASN A 17 -19.92 -14.13 -37.06
CA ASN A 17 -19.84 -13.60 -38.44
C ASN A 17 -20.58 -12.26 -38.61
N GLN A 18 -21.50 -11.92 -37.71
CA GLN A 18 -22.35 -10.72 -37.80
C GLN A 18 -22.12 -9.73 -36.66
N ARG A 19 -21.32 -10.11 -35.65
CA ARG A 19 -21.10 -9.35 -34.42
C ARG A 19 -20.61 -7.92 -34.68
N GLN A 20 -19.55 -7.75 -35.46
CA GLN A 20 -18.97 -6.42 -35.72
C GLN A 20 -19.98 -5.48 -36.39
N GLN A 21 -20.70 -5.98 -37.39
CA GLN A 21 -21.73 -5.20 -38.08
C GLN A 21 -22.91 -4.84 -37.15
N ALA A 22 -23.30 -5.76 -36.25
CA ALA A 22 -24.37 -5.53 -35.30
C ALA A 22 -23.98 -4.52 -34.21
N GLU A 23 -22.74 -4.58 -33.71
CA GLU A 23 -22.19 -3.62 -32.75
C GLU A 23 -22.07 -2.21 -33.34
N GLU A 24 -21.65 -2.08 -34.60
CA GLU A 24 -21.66 -0.80 -35.34
C GLU A 24 -23.08 -0.25 -35.51
N GLN A 25 -24.07 -1.10 -35.77
CA GLN A 25 -25.47 -0.66 -35.84
C GLN A 25 -25.99 -0.18 -34.48
N LEU A 26 -25.64 -0.87 -33.39
CA LEU A 26 -25.99 -0.45 -32.03
C LEU A 26 -25.32 0.88 -31.67
N SER A 27 -24.05 1.08 -32.06
CA SER A 27 -23.32 2.33 -31.81
C SER A 27 -23.90 3.52 -32.59
N GLN A 28 -24.58 3.30 -33.70
CA GLN A 28 -25.28 4.38 -34.42
C GLN A 28 -26.61 4.76 -33.77
N ILE A 29 -27.31 3.80 -33.16
CA ILE A 29 -28.68 4.01 -32.67
C ILE A 29 -28.78 4.27 -31.16
N HIS A 30 -27.74 4.02 -30.37
CA HIS A 30 -27.78 4.19 -28.90
C HIS A 30 -28.09 5.62 -28.46
N LYS A 31 -27.79 6.62 -29.29
CA LYS A 31 -28.05 8.05 -29.00
C LYS A 31 -29.51 8.48 -29.23
N ILE A 32 -30.36 7.61 -29.77
CA ILE A 32 -31.75 7.93 -30.09
C ILE A 32 -32.60 7.89 -28.81
N ILE A 33 -33.36 8.96 -28.56
CA ILE A 33 -34.33 9.01 -27.45
C ILE A 33 -35.36 7.89 -27.62
N GLY A 34 -35.59 7.13 -26.57
CA GLY A 34 -36.43 5.94 -26.51
C GLY A 34 -35.66 4.63 -26.75
N PHE A 35 -34.36 4.67 -27.04
CA PHE A 35 -33.55 3.47 -27.24
C PHE A 35 -33.41 2.64 -25.96
N ALA A 36 -32.97 3.26 -24.86
CA ALA A 36 -32.71 2.53 -23.61
C ALA A 36 -34.00 1.92 -23.01
N PRO A 37 -35.15 2.61 -22.99
CA PRO A 37 -36.44 1.99 -22.62
C PRO A 37 -36.86 0.86 -23.57
N SER A 38 -36.67 1.01 -24.89
CA SER A 38 -36.99 -0.05 -25.86
C SER A 38 -36.11 -1.29 -25.64
N LEU A 39 -34.84 -1.09 -25.27
CA LEU A 39 -33.92 -2.17 -24.94
C LEU A 39 -34.36 -2.92 -23.68
N LEU A 40 -34.75 -2.21 -22.62
CA LEU A 40 -35.32 -2.81 -21.41
C LEU A 40 -36.60 -3.60 -21.73
N GLN A 41 -37.46 -3.09 -22.60
CA GLN A 41 -38.65 -3.83 -23.05
C GLN A 41 -38.28 -5.15 -23.74
N VAL A 42 -37.31 -5.14 -24.67
CA VAL A 42 -36.84 -6.35 -25.36
C VAL A 42 -36.28 -7.38 -24.36
N VAL A 43 -35.51 -6.93 -23.36
CA VAL A 43 -34.97 -7.78 -22.29
C VAL A 43 -36.09 -8.46 -21.48
N MET A 44 -37.25 -7.82 -21.36
CA MET A 44 -38.39 -8.34 -20.60
C MET A 44 -39.38 -9.16 -21.44
N LEU A 45 -39.24 -9.21 -22.77
CA LEU A 45 -40.10 -10.02 -23.62
C LEU A 45 -39.79 -11.52 -23.49
N ASN A 46 -40.76 -12.28 -22.96
CA ASN A 46 -40.62 -13.74 -22.80
C ASN A 46 -40.56 -14.52 -24.12
N GLU A 47 -41.02 -13.93 -25.23
CA GLU A 47 -40.92 -14.53 -26.57
C GLU A 47 -39.48 -14.48 -27.14
N VAL A 48 -38.61 -13.65 -26.55
CA VAL A 48 -37.22 -13.51 -26.98
C VAL A 48 -36.36 -14.59 -26.29
N PRO A 49 -35.49 -15.32 -27.02
CA PRO A 49 -34.61 -16.31 -26.42
C PRO A 49 -33.69 -15.73 -25.34
N ILE A 50 -33.45 -16.48 -24.27
CA ILE A 50 -32.62 -16.05 -23.12
C ILE A 50 -31.24 -15.50 -23.54
N PRO A 51 -30.47 -16.11 -24.47
CA PRO A 51 -29.18 -15.55 -24.88
C PRO A 51 -29.27 -14.13 -25.44
N VAL A 52 -30.32 -13.85 -26.22
CA VAL A 52 -30.56 -12.52 -26.81
C VAL A 52 -30.96 -11.51 -25.73
N ARG A 53 -31.80 -11.93 -24.77
CA ARG A 53 -32.16 -11.11 -23.60
C ARG A 53 -30.93 -10.81 -22.74
N GLN A 54 -30.03 -11.77 -22.58
CA GLN A 54 -28.77 -11.61 -21.84
C GLN A 54 -27.83 -10.61 -22.53
N ALA A 55 -27.64 -10.73 -23.85
CA ALA A 55 -26.88 -9.74 -24.62
C ALA A 55 -27.49 -8.33 -24.50
N GLY A 56 -28.82 -8.23 -24.58
CA GLY A 56 -29.55 -6.97 -24.42
C GLY A 56 -29.37 -6.34 -23.04
N VAL A 57 -29.46 -7.11 -21.95
CA VAL A 57 -29.30 -6.56 -20.59
C VAL A 57 -27.85 -6.19 -20.28
N VAL A 58 -26.88 -6.92 -20.82
CA VAL A 58 -25.46 -6.56 -20.70
C VAL A 58 -25.18 -5.24 -21.42
N TYR A 59 -25.74 -5.06 -22.62
CA TYR A 59 -25.65 -3.78 -23.33
C TYR A 59 -26.33 -2.65 -22.55
N LEU A 60 -27.54 -2.90 -22.03
CA LEU A 60 -28.27 -1.93 -21.21
C LEU A 60 -27.48 -1.52 -19.97
N LYS A 61 -26.86 -2.48 -19.29
CA LYS A 61 -25.97 -2.23 -18.15
C LYS A 61 -24.84 -1.30 -18.55
N ASN A 62 -24.10 -1.63 -19.60
CA ASN A 62 -22.97 -0.81 -20.05
C ASN A 62 -23.43 0.61 -20.42
N LEU A 63 -24.58 0.74 -21.09
CA LEU A 63 -25.17 2.03 -21.46
C LEU A 63 -25.58 2.86 -20.23
N VAL A 64 -26.21 2.24 -19.22
CA VAL A 64 -26.58 2.92 -17.97
C VAL A 64 -25.33 3.30 -17.18
N THR A 65 -24.36 2.40 -17.06
CA THR A 65 -23.12 2.67 -16.30
C THR A 65 -22.32 3.83 -16.89
N SER A 66 -22.23 3.95 -18.22
CA SER A 66 -21.47 5.04 -18.85
C SER A 66 -22.29 6.31 -19.09
N GLY A 67 -23.59 6.21 -19.36
CA GLY A 67 -24.43 7.31 -19.83
C GLY A 67 -25.43 7.88 -18.82
N TRP A 68 -25.51 7.36 -17.59
CA TRP A 68 -26.47 7.86 -16.59
C TRP A 68 -26.03 9.14 -15.88
N GLN A 69 -24.74 9.34 -15.64
CA GLN A 69 -24.23 10.60 -15.09
C GLN A 69 -24.14 11.65 -16.20
N GLU A 70 -24.63 12.85 -15.94
CA GLU A 70 -24.32 14.02 -16.78
C GLU A 70 -22.88 14.44 -16.48
N LYS A 71 -21.98 14.29 -17.46
CA LYS A 71 -20.61 14.79 -17.38
C LYS A 71 -20.55 16.19 -18.01
N GLU A 72 -19.87 17.12 -17.36
CA GLU A 72 -19.59 18.43 -17.95
C GLU A 72 -18.59 18.28 -19.10
N PRO A 73 -18.73 19.05 -20.19
CA PRO A 73 -17.77 19.03 -21.29
C PRO A 73 -16.47 19.71 -20.84
N GLU A 74 -15.33 19.04 -21.03
CA GLU A 74 -14.00 19.67 -20.90
C GLU A 74 -13.77 20.69 -22.03
N GLU A 75 -12.97 21.74 -21.78
CA GLU A 75 -12.75 22.81 -22.75
C GLU A 75 -12.13 22.28 -24.05
N GLY A 76 -12.92 22.28 -25.14
CA GLY A 76 -12.50 21.82 -26.47
C GLY A 76 -12.98 20.43 -26.85
N GLU A 77 -13.59 19.67 -25.92
CA GLU A 77 -14.14 18.34 -26.19
C GLU A 77 -15.62 18.35 -26.60
N PRO A 78 -16.07 17.38 -27.43
CA PRO A 78 -17.48 17.23 -27.74
C PRO A 78 -18.28 16.84 -26.50
N ILE A 79 -19.51 17.37 -26.38
CA ILE A 79 -20.40 17.06 -25.25
C ILE A 79 -20.52 15.53 -25.09
N PRO A 80 -20.12 14.97 -23.93
CA PRO A 80 -20.18 13.54 -23.70
C PRO A 80 -21.62 13.03 -23.77
N PHE A 81 -21.80 11.82 -24.30
CA PHE A 81 -23.13 11.25 -24.41
C PHE A 81 -23.72 10.98 -23.02
N SER A 82 -24.94 11.47 -22.82
CA SER A 82 -25.75 11.16 -21.64
C SER A 82 -27.15 10.70 -22.07
N ILE A 83 -27.71 9.73 -21.35
CA ILE A 83 -29.08 9.25 -21.57
C ILE A 83 -30.03 10.39 -21.26
N HIS A 84 -30.90 10.71 -22.21
CA HIS A 84 -31.87 11.79 -22.05
C HIS A 84 -32.81 11.56 -20.85
N GLU A 85 -33.15 12.61 -20.12
CA GLU A 85 -33.95 12.52 -18.89
C GLU A 85 -35.32 11.84 -19.08
N GLN A 86 -35.94 11.99 -20.26
CA GLN A 86 -37.16 11.27 -20.61
C GLN A 86 -37.00 9.75 -20.55
N ASP A 87 -35.87 9.22 -21.05
CA ASP A 87 -35.56 7.79 -21.02
C ASP A 87 -35.21 7.35 -19.59
N ARG A 88 -34.46 8.19 -18.86
CA ARG A 88 -34.15 7.93 -17.45
C ARG A 88 -35.41 7.79 -16.61
N ALA A 89 -36.37 8.70 -16.78
CA ALA A 89 -37.66 8.65 -16.08
C ALA A 89 -38.44 7.36 -16.37
N MET A 90 -38.50 6.91 -17.63
CA MET A 90 -39.16 5.63 -17.98
C MET A 90 -38.43 4.43 -17.38
N ILE A 91 -37.10 4.43 -17.40
CA ILE A 91 -36.30 3.35 -16.81
C ILE A 91 -36.51 3.30 -15.30
N ARG A 92 -36.49 4.44 -14.60
CA ARG A 92 -36.78 4.52 -13.16
C ARG A 92 -38.15 3.96 -12.81
N ASP A 93 -39.16 4.24 -13.65
CA ASP A 93 -40.48 3.66 -13.41
C ASP A 93 -40.47 2.13 -13.59
N ILE A 94 -39.81 1.59 -14.61
CA ILE A 94 -39.97 0.16 -14.95
C ILE A 94 -38.95 -0.75 -14.25
N ILE A 95 -37.77 -0.25 -13.86
CA ILE A 95 -36.62 -1.08 -13.47
C ILE A 95 -36.88 -2.00 -12.27
N VAL A 96 -37.64 -1.54 -11.26
CA VAL A 96 -37.97 -2.36 -10.08
C VAL A 96 -38.88 -3.53 -10.48
N ASP A 97 -39.90 -3.25 -11.30
CA ASP A 97 -40.82 -4.26 -11.81
C ASP A 97 -40.08 -5.29 -12.69
N ALA A 98 -39.12 -4.80 -13.50
CA ALA A 98 -38.26 -5.63 -14.34
C ALA A 98 -37.38 -6.59 -13.50
N ILE A 99 -36.76 -6.10 -12.42
CA ILE A 99 -35.95 -6.94 -11.51
C ILE A 99 -36.80 -8.03 -10.86
N VAL A 100 -38.02 -7.69 -10.43
CA VAL A 100 -38.95 -8.63 -9.81
C VAL A 100 -39.36 -9.75 -10.77
N GLN A 101 -39.65 -9.42 -12.02
CA GLN A 101 -40.16 -10.39 -13.00
C GLN A 101 -39.05 -11.14 -13.77
N ALA A 102 -37.82 -10.62 -13.76
CA ALA A 102 -36.71 -11.19 -14.53
C ALA A 102 -36.22 -12.54 -13.95
N PRO A 103 -35.73 -13.47 -14.80
CA PRO A 103 -34.97 -14.63 -14.36
C PRO A 103 -33.60 -14.22 -13.78
N ASP A 104 -33.00 -15.08 -12.95
CA ASP A 104 -31.80 -14.75 -12.17
C ASP A 104 -30.64 -14.17 -13.01
N ILE A 105 -30.35 -14.75 -14.18
CA ILE A 105 -29.25 -14.31 -15.04
C ILE A 105 -29.43 -12.88 -15.57
N ILE A 106 -30.67 -12.44 -15.76
CA ILE A 106 -31.01 -11.06 -16.18
C ILE A 106 -31.10 -10.16 -14.95
N ARG A 107 -31.68 -10.67 -13.86
CA ARG A 107 -31.90 -9.95 -12.61
C ARG A 107 -30.61 -9.39 -12.02
N VAL A 108 -29.52 -10.17 -12.04
CA VAL A 108 -28.21 -9.74 -11.56
C VAL A 108 -27.70 -8.51 -12.33
N GLN A 109 -27.84 -8.51 -13.66
CA GLN A 109 -27.39 -7.39 -14.51
C GLN A 109 -28.27 -6.14 -14.30
N LEU A 110 -29.59 -6.31 -14.20
CA LEU A 110 -30.51 -5.21 -13.86
C LEU A 110 -30.23 -4.62 -12.47
N GLY A 111 -29.78 -5.44 -11.52
CA GLY A 111 -29.34 -4.98 -10.20
C GLY A 111 -28.14 -4.03 -10.28
N VAL A 112 -27.21 -4.25 -11.23
CA VAL A 112 -26.10 -3.32 -11.47
C VAL A 112 -26.60 -2.01 -12.06
N CYS A 113 -27.52 -2.06 -13.03
CA CYS A 113 -28.18 -0.85 -13.54
C CYS A 113 -28.82 -0.06 -12.41
N LEU A 114 -29.58 -0.74 -11.54
CA LEU A 114 -30.25 -0.12 -10.42
C LEU A 114 -29.27 0.53 -9.44
N LYS A 115 -28.13 -0.11 -9.15
CA LYS A 115 -27.07 0.46 -8.30
C LYS A 115 -26.59 1.82 -8.85
N THR A 116 -26.29 1.90 -10.15
CA THR A 116 -25.90 3.16 -10.80
C THR A 116 -27.01 4.21 -10.72
N ILE A 117 -28.26 3.83 -10.98
CA ILE A 117 -29.40 4.75 -10.92
C ILE A 117 -29.57 5.30 -9.49
N ILE A 118 -29.52 4.44 -8.47
CA ILE A 118 -29.63 4.86 -7.06
C ILE A 118 -28.50 5.82 -6.69
N LYS A 119 -27.26 5.54 -7.10
CA LYS A 119 -26.08 6.37 -6.78
C LYS A 119 -26.27 7.83 -7.18
N HIS A 120 -26.88 8.09 -8.34
CA HIS A 120 -27.02 9.43 -8.90
C HIS A 120 -28.38 10.08 -8.61
N ASP A 121 -29.46 9.29 -8.47
CA ASP A 121 -30.82 9.83 -8.42
C ASP A 121 -31.49 9.72 -7.03
N PHE A 122 -31.03 8.86 -6.11
CA PHE A 122 -31.60 8.75 -4.75
C PHE A 122 -30.78 9.56 -3.73
N PRO A 123 -31.41 10.33 -2.83
CA PRO A 123 -32.86 10.49 -2.63
C PRO A 123 -33.47 11.65 -3.41
N THR A 124 -32.68 12.46 -4.11
CA THR A 124 -33.11 13.78 -4.61
C THR A 124 -34.10 13.71 -5.77
N ARG A 125 -33.82 12.91 -6.79
CA ARG A 125 -34.61 12.80 -8.03
C ARG A 125 -35.57 11.61 -8.04
N TRP A 126 -35.33 10.58 -7.21
CA TRP A 126 -36.11 9.35 -7.24
C TRP A 126 -36.34 8.71 -5.87
N THR A 127 -37.36 9.20 -5.14
CA THR A 127 -37.77 8.65 -3.84
C THR A 127 -38.71 7.44 -3.96
N GLN A 128 -39.41 7.28 -5.08
CA GLN A 128 -40.46 6.28 -5.28
C GLN A 128 -39.96 4.83 -5.26
N ILE A 129 -38.64 4.62 -5.35
CA ILE A 129 -38.04 3.29 -5.22
C ILE A 129 -38.41 2.62 -3.88
N VAL A 130 -38.45 3.41 -2.79
CA VAL A 130 -38.80 2.92 -1.44
C VAL A 130 -40.23 2.41 -1.41
N ASP A 131 -41.16 3.17 -2.00
CA ASP A 131 -42.58 2.80 -2.08
C ASP A 131 -42.78 1.52 -2.90
N LYS A 132 -42.10 1.39 -4.05
CA LYS A 132 -42.20 0.18 -4.88
C LYS A 132 -41.66 -1.06 -4.15
N ILE A 133 -40.51 -0.94 -3.48
CA ILE A 133 -39.98 -2.02 -2.65
C ILE A 133 -40.99 -2.40 -1.56
N HIS A 134 -41.56 -1.41 -0.87
CA HIS A 134 -42.55 -1.64 0.18
C HIS A 134 -43.77 -2.40 -0.33
N ILE A 135 -44.33 -2.01 -1.48
CA ILE A 135 -45.49 -2.67 -2.10
C ILE A 135 -45.17 -4.13 -2.44
N TYR A 136 -44.02 -4.41 -3.07
CA TYR A 136 -43.65 -5.78 -3.43
C TYR A 136 -43.36 -6.67 -2.21
N LEU A 137 -42.84 -6.11 -1.11
CA LEU A 137 -42.65 -6.85 0.14
C LEU A 137 -43.98 -7.19 0.83
N GLN A 138 -45.06 -6.45 0.58
CA GLN A 138 -46.40 -6.75 1.09
C GLN A 138 -47.12 -7.85 0.29
N ASN A 139 -46.81 -8.00 -0.99
CA ASN A 139 -47.46 -8.97 -1.87
C ASN A 139 -47.07 -10.41 -1.48
N PRO A 140 -47.99 -11.38 -1.28
CA PRO A 140 -47.65 -12.74 -0.85
C PRO A 140 -46.95 -13.65 -1.88
N GLU A 141 -46.19 -13.09 -2.84
CA GLU A 141 -45.49 -13.86 -3.88
C GLU A 141 -43.97 -13.99 -3.60
N PRO A 142 -43.43 -15.21 -3.42
CA PRO A 142 -42.01 -15.42 -3.11
C PRO A 142 -41.02 -14.85 -4.14
N ASN A 143 -41.36 -14.93 -5.43
CA ASN A 143 -40.54 -14.38 -6.50
C ASN A 143 -40.47 -12.84 -6.43
N SER A 144 -41.56 -12.19 -6.03
CA SER A 144 -41.59 -10.75 -5.79
C SER A 144 -40.73 -10.34 -4.62
N TRP A 145 -40.70 -11.13 -3.54
CA TRP A 145 -39.84 -10.87 -2.38
C TRP A 145 -38.37 -10.87 -2.74
N MET A 146 -37.89 -11.88 -3.48
CA MET A 146 -36.48 -11.95 -3.85
C MET A 146 -36.05 -10.72 -4.67
N GLY A 147 -36.83 -10.35 -5.70
CA GLY A 147 -36.55 -9.15 -6.50
C GLY A 147 -36.54 -7.86 -5.68
N ALA A 148 -37.55 -7.66 -4.82
CA ALA A 148 -37.65 -6.49 -3.97
C ALA A 148 -36.49 -6.40 -2.95
N LEU A 149 -36.08 -7.53 -2.36
CA LEU A 149 -34.96 -7.58 -1.43
C LEU A 149 -33.61 -7.31 -2.13
N LEU A 150 -33.46 -7.71 -3.39
CA LEU A 150 -32.28 -7.38 -4.19
C LEU A 150 -32.24 -5.88 -4.50
N CYS A 151 -33.38 -5.26 -4.82
CA CYS A 151 -33.47 -3.79 -4.96
C CYS A 151 -33.09 -3.08 -3.65
N LEU A 152 -33.64 -3.54 -2.52
CA LEU A 152 -33.31 -3.02 -1.20
C LEU A 152 -31.82 -3.19 -0.87
N TYR A 153 -31.23 -4.32 -1.24
CA TYR A 153 -29.81 -4.56 -1.04
C TYR A 153 -28.94 -3.55 -1.80
N GLN A 154 -29.30 -3.20 -3.05
CA GLN A 154 -28.57 -2.17 -3.81
C GLN A 154 -28.73 -0.78 -3.17
N LEU A 155 -29.93 -0.47 -2.66
CA LEU A 155 -30.18 0.78 -1.92
C LEU A 155 -29.29 0.89 -0.68
N ILE A 156 -29.22 -0.16 0.14
CA ILE A 156 -28.36 -0.20 1.33
C ILE A 156 -26.89 -0.10 0.94
N LYS A 157 -26.45 -0.88 -0.07
CA LYS A 157 -25.05 -0.88 -0.52
C LYS A 157 -24.56 0.47 -1.04
N ASN A 158 -25.44 1.30 -1.59
CA ASN A 158 -25.08 2.65 -2.04
C ASN A 158 -24.53 3.53 -0.91
N TYR A 159 -24.97 3.27 0.33
CA TYR A 159 -24.56 4.01 1.52
C TYR A 159 -23.57 3.22 2.40
N GLU A 160 -23.07 2.06 1.95
CA GLU A 160 -22.24 1.15 2.75
C GLU A 160 -20.98 1.84 3.33
N TYR A 161 -20.36 2.73 2.56
CA TYR A 161 -19.13 3.47 2.93
C TYR A 161 -19.38 4.95 3.26
N GLN A 162 -20.64 5.40 3.28
CA GLN A 162 -20.97 6.80 3.61
C GLN A 162 -20.90 7.04 5.12
N LEU A 163 -20.49 8.25 5.53
CA LEU A 163 -20.52 8.71 6.92
C LEU A 163 -21.96 8.83 7.45
N ALA A 164 -22.13 8.85 8.77
CA ALA A 164 -23.43 8.83 9.44
C ALA A 164 -24.39 9.91 8.93
N ASP A 165 -23.92 11.15 8.76
CA ASP A 165 -24.75 12.28 8.32
C ASP A 165 -25.30 12.12 6.90
N LYS A 166 -24.52 11.49 6.01
CA LYS A 166 -24.94 11.21 4.63
C LYS A 166 -25.91 10.02 4.55
N ARG A 167 -26.12 9.25 5.63
CA ARG A 167 -27.04 8.09 5.68
C ARG A 167 -28.47 8.42 6.08
N VAL A 168 -28.79 9.65 6.46
CA VAL A 168 -30.15 10.06 6.88
C VAL A 168 -31.25 9.57 5.92
N PRO A 169 -31.11 9.72 4.57
CA PRO A 169 -32.15 9.26 3.65
C PRO A 169 -32.35 7.73 3.65
N LEU A 170 -31.27 6.96 3.87
CA LEU A 170 -31.37 5.51 4.04
C LEU A 170 -32.08 5.16 5.34
N ILE A 171 -31.76 5.85 6.44
CA ILE A 171 -32.38 5.62 7.76
C ILE A 171 -33.90 5.86 7.68
N GLU A 172 -34.33 6.93 7.02
CA GLU A 172 -35.75 7.23 6.76
C GLU A 172 -36.44 6.11 5.96
N ALA A 173 -35.82 5.63 4.89
CA ALA A 173 -36.35 4.50 4.11
C ALA A 173 -36.45 3.21 4.96
N MET A 174 -35.44 2.95 5.80
CA MET A 174 -35.40 1.75 6.63
C MET A 174 -36.40 1.77 7.80
N ASN A 175 -36.87 2.94 8.25
CA ASN A 175 -37.99 3.01 9.21
C ASN A 175 -39.25 2.31 8.67
N LEU A 176 -39.48 2.36 7.35
CA LEU A 176 -40.60 1.69 6.69
C LEU A 176 -40.27 0.23 6.32
N LEU A 177 -39.05 -0.03 5.84
CA LEU A 177 -38.68 -1.32 5.24
C LEU A 177 -38.15 -2.36 6.23
N LEU A 178 -37.47 -1.95 7.30
CA LEU A 178 -36.91 -2.87 8.29
C LEU A 178 -37.98 -3.72 9.00
N PRO A 179 -39.15 -3.16 9.43
CA PRO A 179 -40.23 -3.96 10.01
C PRO A 179 -40.79 -4.99 9.02
N MET A 180 -40.86 -4.65 7.73
CA MET A 180 -41.32 -5.57 6.68
C MET A 180 -40.36 -6.75 6.51
N MET A 181 -39.06 -6.47 6.45
CA MET A 181 -38.03 -7.51 6.42
C MET A 181 -38.11 -8.44 7.64
N TYR A 182 -38.30 -7.87 8.84
CA TYR A 182 -38.43 -8.64 10.07
C TYR A 182 -39.66 -9.56 10.06
N ASN A 183 -40.83 -9.03 9.70
CA ASN A 183 -42.05 -9.84 9.63
C ASN A 183 -41.93 -10.97 8.59
N LEU A 184 -41.30 -10.69 7.45
CA LEU A 184 -41.08 -11.67 6.40
C LEU A 184 -40.16 -12.81 6.87
N ILE A 185 -39.02 -12.51 7.49
CA ILE A 185 -38.09 -13.55 7.95
C ILE A 185 -38.69 -14.40 9.08
N VAL A 186 -39.54 -13.82 9.93
CA VAL A 186 -40.27 -14.54 10.99
C VAL A 186 -41.31 -15.48 10.39
N ASN A 187 -42.12 -15.00 9.43
CA ASN A 187 -43.14 -15.83 8.77
C ASN A 187 -42.52 -16.99 7.99
N LEU A 188 -41.35 -16.78 7.38
CA LEU A 188 -40.63 -17.79 6.62
C LEU A 188 -39.92 -18.84 7.49
N GLN A 189 -39.82 -18.66 8.81
CA GLN A 189 -39.14 -19.64 9.69
C GLN A 189 -39.78 -21.04 9.62
N ALA A 190 -41.09 -21.11 9.43
CA ALA A 190 -41.84 -22.36 9.37
C ALA A 190 -41.72 -23.09 8.02
N ASP A 191 -41.27 -22.39 6.97
CA ASP A 191 -41.09 -22.96 5.63
C ASP A 191 -39.62 -23.36 5.41
N HIS A 192 -39.41 -24.66 5.20
CA HIS A 192 -38.09 -25.28 4.99
C HIS A 192 -37.73 -25.46 3.51
N SER A 193 -38.51 -24.90 2.58
CA SER A 193 -38.20 -24.89 1.14
C SER A 193 -36.88 -24.17 0.82
N VAL A 194 -36.26 -24.55 -0.30
CA VAL A 194 -35.02 -23.93 -0.79
C VAL A 194 -35.24 -22.44 -1.06
N GLU A 195 -36.37 -22.10 -1.67
CA GLU A 195 -36.79 -20.74 -2.00
C GLU A 195 -36.93 -19.88 -0.75
N SER A 196 -37.59 -20.39 0.29
CA SER A 196 -37.71 -19.71 1.59
C SER A 196 -36.34 -19.41 2.19
N VAL A 197 -35.43 -20.39 2.21
CA VAL A 197 -34.09 -20.23 2.80
C VAL A 197 -33.25 -19.23 2.01
N LEU A 198 -33.36 -19.20 0.68
CA LEU A 198 -32.70 -18.19 -0.16
C LEU A 198 -33.20 -16.77 0.16
N ILE A 199 -34.50 -16.60 0.39
CA ILE A 199 -35.08 -15.30 0.79
C ILE A 199 -34.59 -14.91 2.19
N GLN A 200 -34.60 -15.83 3.16
CA GLN A 200 -34.05 -15.59 4.51
C GLN A 200 -32.57 -15.15 4.43
N LYS A 201 -31.74 -15.85 3.64
CA LYS A 201 -30.34 -15.47 3.39
C LYS A 201 -30.24 -14.05 2.83
N GLN A 202 -31.08 -13.68 1.86
CA GLN A 202 -31.03 -12.34 1.28
C GLN A 202 -31.46 -11.25 2.29
N ILE A 203 -32.44 -11.54 3.17
CA ILE A 203 -32.83 -10.64 4.27
C ILE A 203 -31.65 -10.43 5.23
N LEU A 204 -30.96 -11.50 5.63
CA LEU A 204 -29.78 -11.41 6.49
C LEU A 204 -28.66 -10.59 5.86
N LYS A 205 -28.44 -10.73 4.54
CA LYS A 205 -27.49 -9.89 3.80
C LYS A 205 -27.84 -8.41 3.85
N CYS A 206 -29.10 -8.05 3.66
CA CYS A 206 -29.56 -6.67 3.78
C CYS A 206 -29.34 -6.14 5.20
N PHE A 207 -29.70 -6.92 6.23
CA PHE A 207 -29.51 -6.52 7.62
C PHE A 207 -28.02 -6.37 7.98
N TYR A 208 -27.17 -7.31 7.55
CA TYR A 208 -25.72 -7.20 7.72
C TYR A 208 -25.16 -5.93 7.05
N SER A 209 -25.47 -5.69 5.77
CA SER A 209 -24.96 -4.51 5.06
C SER A 209 -25.45 -3.20 5.65
N LEU A 210 -26.62 -3.18 6.29
CA LEU A 210 -27.13 -2.01 6.99
C LEU A 210 -26.27 -1.65 8.20
N ILE A 211 -25.82 -2.65 8.96
CA ILE A 211 -25.13 -2.45 10.26
C ILE A 211 -23.61 -2.64 10.21
N LYS A 212 -23.06 -3.09 9.09
CA LYS A 212 -21.65 -3.52 8.96
C LYS A 212 -20.65 -2.51 9.53
N TYR A 213 -20.82 -1.23 9.20
CA TYR A 213 -19.90 -0.16 9.57
C TYR A 213 -20.43 0.78 10.66
N ILE A 214 -21.75 0.96 10.73
CA ILE A 214 -22.42 1.89 11.66
C ILE A 214 -23.68 1.19 12.17
N LEU A 215 -23.92 1.22 13.48
CA LEU A 215 -25.15 0.72 14.08
C LEU A 215 -26.07 1.91 14.39
N PRO A 216 -27.06 2.24 13.54
CA PRO A 216 -27.93 3.40 13.77
C PRO A 216 -28.87 3.13 14.96
N LEU A 217 -28.49 3.57 16.16
CA LEU A 217 -29.20 3.30 17.42
C LEU A 217 -30.63 3.88 17.44
N ASP A 218 -30.88 4.95 16.69
CA ASP A 218 -32.22 5.54 16.53
C ASP A 218 -33.19 4.63 15.77
N LEU A 219 -32.67 3.91 14.77
CA LEU A 219 -33.44 2.95 13.96
C LEU A 219 -33.49 1.57 14.63
N ILE A 220 -32.35 1.12 15.16
CA ILE A 220 -32.16 -0.19 15.78
C ILE A 220 -32.14 -0.02 17.29
N THR A 221 -33.31 0.25 17.85
CA THR A 221 -33.51 0.34 19.30
C THR A 221 -33.22 -1.01 19.97
N LYS A 222 -33.03 -1.01 21.30
CA LYS A 222 -32.80 -2.26 22.08
C LYS A 222 -33.88 -3.32 21.81
N GLU A 223 -35.14 -2.93 21.62
CA GLU A 223 -36.23 -3.86 21.30
C GLU A 223 -36.10 -4.47 19.90
N VAL A 224 -35.83 -3.64 18.89
CA VAL A 224 -35.64 -4.08 17.50
C VAL A 224 -34.41 -4.99 17.42
N PHE A 225 -33.32 -4.59 18.06
CA PHE A 225 -32.09 -5.39 18.13
C PHE A 225 -32.34 -6.76 18.77
N THR A 226 -33.04 -6.80 19.92
CA THR A 226 -33.36 -8.06 20.61
C THR A 226 -34.12 -9.03 19.70
N LYS A 227 -35.08 -8.53 18.93
CA LYS A 227 -35.84 -9.32 17.96
C LYS A 227 -34.95 -9.91 16.87
N TRP A 228 -34.04 -9.12 16.30
CA TRP A 228 -33.09 -9.61 15.29
C TRP A 228 -32.10 -10.62 15.86
N MET A 229 -31.60 -10.42 17.09
CA MET A 229 -30.73 -11.40 17.75
C MET A 229 -31.41 -12.75 17.95
N GLU A 230 -32.70 -12.76 18.30
CA GLU A 230 -33.48 -14.00 18.40
C GLU A 230 -33.58 -14.72 17.05
N VAL A 231 -33.83 -13.97 15.96
CA VAL A 231 -33.86 -14.53 14.60
C VAL A 231 -32.50 -15.15 14.23
N LEU A 232 -31.39 -14.45 14.49
CA LEU A 232 -30.04 -14.98 14.24
C LEU A 232 -29.78 -16.25 15.04
N ARG A 233 -30.15 -16.27 16.33
CA ARG A 233 -30.02 -17.45 17.20
C ARG A 233 -30.81 -18.63 16.65
N LEU A 234 -32.07 -18.44 16.29
CA LEU A 234 -32.95 -19.50 15.77
C LEU A 234 -32.44 -20.07 14.44
N ILE A 235 -31.92 -19.23 13.55
CA ILE A 235 -31.32 -19.68 12.27
C ILE A 235 -30.09 -20.55 12.52
N LEU A 236 -29.23 -20.17 13.48
CA LEU A 236 -28.06 -20.95 13.85
C LEU A 236 -28.41 -22.25 14.58
N GLU A 237 -29.47 -22.25 15.41
CA GLU A 237 -29.93 -23.44 16.14
C GLU A 237 -30.62 -24.47 15.23
N ARG A 238 -31.21 -24.02 14.11
CA ARG A 238 -31.96 -24.88 13.19
C ARG A 238 -31.06 -26.00 12.60
N PRO A 239 -31.49 -27.28 12.63
CA PRO A 239 -30.75 -28.35 11.95
C PRO A 239 -30.78 -28.18 10.43
N VAL A 240 -29.71 -28.61 9.76
CA VAL A 240 -29.68 -28.70 8.29
C VAL A 240 -30.37 -30.01 7.87
N PRO A 241 -31.23 -30.03 6.85
CA PRO A 241 -31.97 -31.23 6.46
C PRO A 241 -31.07 -32.39 5.99
N ASP A 242 -31.35 -33.63 6.40
CA ASP A 242 -30.49 -34.79 6.10
C ASP A 242 -30.28 -35.06 4.60
N HIS A 243 -31.22 -34.67 3.74
CA HIS A 243 -31.09 -34.85 2.28
C HIS A 243 -29.93 -34.04 1.69
N THR A 244 -29.44 -33.00 2.38
CA THR A 244 -28.27 -32.23 1.93
C THR A 244 -26.96 -33.02 2.02
N LEU A 245 -26.93 -34.10 2.80
CA LEU A 245 -25.76 -34.98 2.92
C LEU A 245 -25.55 -35.86 1.67
N GLN A 246 -26.54 -35.94 0.77
CA GLN A 246 -26.46 -36.67 -0.49
C GLN A 246 -25.66 -35.92 -1.57
N VAL A 247 -25.43 -34.62 -1.37
CA VAL A 247 -24.60 -33.78 -2.24
C VAL A 247 -23.13 -34.01 -1.88
N ASP A 248 -22.25 -33.93 -2.87
CA ASP A 248 -20.80 -34.06 -2.67
C ASP A 248 -20.29 -32.99 -1.71
N GLU A 249 -19.30 -33.34 -0.89
CA GLU A 249 -18.87 -32.53 0.25
C GLU A 249 -18.43 -31.11 -0.13
N ASP A 250 -17.76 -30.98 -1.26
CA ASP A 250 -17.26 -29.72 -1.81
C ASP A 250 -18.41 -28.80 -2.27
N GLU A 251 -19.53 -29.37 -2.74
CA GLU A 251 -20.70 -28.60 -3.17
C GLU A 251 -21.65 -28.27 -2.01
N ARG A 252 -21.51 -28.94 -0.85
CA ARG A 252 -22.41 -28.72 0.30
C ARG A 252 -22.33 -27.29 0.83
N MET A 253 -21.17 -26.64 0.77
CA MET A 253 -21.03 -25.25 1.23
C MET A 253 -21.87 -24.25 0.42
N GLU A 254 -22.16 -24.58 -0.84
CA GLU A 254 -22.95 -23.75 -1.73
C GLU A 254 -24.46 -23.82 -1.45
N LEU A 255 -24.88 -24.75 -0.60
CA LEU A 255 -26.27 -24.95 -0.26
C LEU A 255 -26.88 -23.73 0.49
N PRO A 256 -28.16 -23.41 0.24
CA PRO A 256 -28.83 -22.27 0.86
C PRO A 256 -28.79 -22.26 2.39
N TRP A 257 -28.91 -23.42 3.04
CA TRP A 257 -28.92 -23.54 4.51
C TRP A 257 -27.58 -23.12 5.13
N TRP A 258 -26.46 -23.58 4.56
CA TRP A 258 -25.12 -23.20 5.02
C TRP A 258 -24.83 -21.74 4.75
N LYS A 259 -25.21 -21.23 3.57
CA LYS A 259 -25.13 -19.79 3.25
C LYS A 259 -25.93 -18.94 4.24
N CYS A 260 -27.13 -19.37 4.62
CA CYS A 260 -27.99 -18.66 5.57
C CYS A 260 -27.36 -18.64 6.98
N LYS A 261 -26.91 -19.80 7.48
CA LYS A 261 -26.16 -19.90 8.75
C LYS A 261 -24.89 -19.06 8.75
N LYS A 262 -24.15 -19.04 7.65
CA LYS A 262 -22.94 -18.21 7.48
C LYS A 262 -23.23 -16.73 7.66
N TRP A 263 -24.28 -16.22 7.03
CA TRP A 263 -24.68 -14.81 7.22
C TRP A 263 -25.14 -14.54 8.65
N ALA A 264 -25.84 -15.48 9.29
CA ALA A 264 -26.24 -15.31 10.68
C ALA A 264 -25.03 -15.23 11.64
N ALA A 265 -24.09 -16.16 11.52
CA ALA A 265 -22.86 -16.18 12.31
C ALA A 265 -21.99 -14.93 12.04
N HIS A 266 -21.85 -14.53 10.78
CA HIS A 266 -21.08 -13.36 10.38
C HIS A 266 -21.67 -12.06 10.93
N THR A 267 -23.01 -11.92 10.94
CA THR A 267 -23.67 -10.78 11.59
C THR A 267 -23.40 -10.75 13.09
N LEU A 268 -23.49 -11.89 13.79
CA LEU A 268 -23.21 -11.95 15.23
C LEU A 268 -21.76 -11.58 15.55
N PHE A 269 -20.81 -12.12 14.78
CA PHE A 269 -19.40 -11.77 14.92
C PHE A 269 -19.16 -10.28 14.73
N ARG A 270 -19.60 -9.71 13.60
CA ARG A 270 -19.41 -8.29 13.29
C ARG A 270 -20.01 -7.36 14.35
N VAL A 271 -21.17 -7.73 14.88
CA VAL A 271 -21.83 -7.00 15.96
C VAL A 271 -20.99 -7.04 17.24
N PHE A 272 -20.44 -8.19 17.60
CA PHE A 272 -19.65 -8.32 18.82
C PHE A 272 -18.29 -7.62 18.72
N GLU A 273 -17.59 -7.82 17.61
CA GLU A 273 -16.30 -7.19 17.28
C GLU A 273 -16.40 -5.66 17.34
N ARG A 274 -17.34 -5.05 16.61
CA ARG A 274 -17.37 -3.60 16.38
C ARG A 274 -18.22 -2.79 17.36
N PHE A 275 -19.28 -3.39 17.92
CA PHE A 275 -20.24 -2.67 18.77
C PHE A 275 -20.43 -3.32 20.14
N GLY A 276 -20.11 -4.61 20.28
CA GLY A 276 -20.37 -5.40 21.48
C GLY A 276 -19.22 -5.46 22.47
N SER A 277 -18.05 -4.90 22.14
CA SER A 277 -16.86 -4.87 22.99
C SER A 277 -16.76 -3.54 23.75
N PRO A 278 -16.95 -3.48 25.08
CA PRO A 278 -16.86 -2.22 25.81
C PRO A 278 -15.46 -1.55 25.76
N VAL A 279 -14.43 -2.31 25.37
CA VAL A 279 -13.03 -1.84 25.29
C VAL A 279 -12.70 -1.29 23.90
N ASN A 280 -13.29 -1.86 22.83
CA ASN A 280 -12.94 -1.54 21.44
C ASN A 280 -14.06 -0.75 20.73
N SER A 281 -15.13 -0.41 21.46
CA SER A 281 -16.26 0.32 20.91
C SER A 281 -16.02 1.82 21.06
N ARG A 282 -16.40 2.59 20.03
CA ARG A 282 -16.51 4.05 20.11
C ARG A 282 -17.38 4.46 21.29
N ASP A 283 -17.13 5.65 21.84
CA ASP A 283 -17.84 6.22 23.01
C ASP A 283 -19.37 6.11 22.90
N GLU A 284 -19.92 6.31 21.70
CA GLU A 284 -21.36 6.21 21.43
C GLU A 284 -21.96 4.81 21.65
N TYR A 285 -21.16 3.75 21.54
CA TYR A 285 -21.61 2.36 21.66
C TYR A 285 -21.26 1.70 23.00
N VAL A 286 -20.51 2.35 23.91
CA VAL A 286 -20.07 1.72 25.17
C VAL A 286 -21.25 1.19 25.99
N GLN A 287 -22.31 1.99 26.17
CA GLN A 287 -23.52 1.56 26.89
C GLN A 287 -24.26 0.40 26.20
N PHE A 288 -24.21 0.37 24.87
CA PHE A 288 -24.77 -0.72 24.09
C PHE A 288 -23.93 -1.99 24.25
N ALA A 289 -22.60 -1.88 24.23
CA ALA A 289 -21.67 -2.97 24.39
C ALA A 289 -21.84 -3.70 25.73
N GLU A 290 -21.94 -2.95 26.83
CA GLU A 290 -22.20 -3.51 28.17
C GLU A 290 -23.53 -4.29 28.23
N TRP A 291 -24.57 -3.72 27.63
CA TRP A 291 -25.88 -4.37 27.53
C TRP A 291 -25.83 -5.63 26.65
N TYR A 292 -25.16 -5.57 25.51
CA TYR A 292 -24.98 -6.70 24.60
C TYR A 292 -24.29 -7.88 25.30
N LEU A 293 -23.15 -7.59 25.93
CA LEU A 293 -22.30 -8.57 26.59
C LEU A 293 -23.06 -9.33 27.68
N THR A 294 -23.86 -8.63 28.48
CA THR A 294 -24.60 -9.21 29.61
C THR A 294 -25.89 -9.93 29.21
N THR A 295 -26.50 -9.54 28.08
CA THR A 295 -27.83 -10.03 27.67
C THR A 295 -27.77 -11.20 26.69
N PHE A 296 -26.93 -11.12 25.64
CA PHE A 296 -27.00 -12.07 24.51
C PHE A 296 -25.89 -13.12 24.52
N THR A 297 -24.72 -12.80 25.06
CA THR A 297 -23.52 -13.65 25.00
C THR A 297 -23.78 -15.09 25.42
N ARG A 298 -24.53 -15.31 26.51
CA ARG A 298 -24.83 -16.68 26.98
C ARG A 298 -25.60 -17.50 25.95
N GLY A 299 -26.72 -16.96 25.45
CA GLY A 299 -27.58 -17.67 24.50
C GLY A 299 -26.88 -17.91 23.16
N ILE A 300 -26.05 -16.97 22.71
CA ILE A 300 -25.25 -17.12 21.50
C ILE A 300 -24.20 -18.22 21.69
N LEU A 301 -23.44 -18.18 22.79
CA LEU A 301 -22.43 -19.20 23.09
C LEU A 301 -23.02 -20.61 23.18
N GLU A 302 -24.20 -20.78 23.78
CA GLU A 302 -24.87 -22.09 23.84
C GLU A 302 -25.12 -22.68 22.45
N VAL A 303 -25.52 -21.86 21.47
CA VAL A 303 -25.74 -22.32 20.09
C VAL A 303 -24.43 -22.59 19.37
N LEU A 304 -23.43 -21.71 19.52
CA LEU A 304 -22.12 -21.88 18.92
C LEU A 304 -21.41 -23.14 19.44
N LEU A 305 -21.49 -23.43 20.74
CA LEU A 305 -20.96 -24.66 21.32
C LEU A 305 -21.65 -25.92 20.78
N ARG A 306 -22.94 -25.87 20.43
CA ARG A 306 -23.61 -26.99 19.75
C ARG A 306 -23.10 -27.20 18.34
N ILE A 307 -22.76 -26.12 17.61
CA ILE A 307 -22.14 -26.24 16.28
C ILE A 307 -20.75 -26.90 16.39
N LEU A 308 -19.96 -26.51 17.41
CA LEU A 308 -18.69 -27.18 17.68
C LEU A 308 -18.86 -28.66 18.07
N ASP A 309 -19.92 -28.97 18.84
CA ASP A 309 -20.24 -30.37 19.18
C ASP A 309 -20.68 -31.19 17.96
N GLN A 310 -21.38 -30.58 16.99
CA GLN A 310 -21.68 -31.24 15.71
C GLN A 310 -20.40 -31.63 14.98
N TYR A 311 -19.46 -30.69 14.86
CA TYR A 311 -18.15 -30.95 14.25
C TYR A 311 -17.39 -32.07 14.99
N ARG A 312 -17.36 -32.01 16.33
CA ARG A 312 -16.75 -33.05 17.18
C ARG A 312 -17.33 -34.45 16.93
N ASN A 313 -18.64 -34.54 16.73
CA ASN A 313 -19.34 -35.80 16.46
C ASN A 313 -19.29 -36.21 14.97
N LYS A 314 -18.42 -35.59 14.15
CA LYS A 314 -18.26 -35.85 12.71
C LYS A 314 -19.54 -35.61 11.89
N ILE A 315 -20.40 -34.70 12.36
CA ILE A 315 -21.50 -34.16 11.57
C ILE A 315 -20.93 -33.00 10.75
N TYR A 316 -21.18 -33.00 9.44
CA TYR A 316 -20.67 -31.98 8.54
C TYR A 316 -21.08 -30.57 8.99
N VAL A 317 -20.11 -29.67 9.06
CA VAL A 317 -20.29 -28.24 9.28
C VAL A 317 -19.54 -27.51 8.18
N SER A 318 -20.19 -26.59 7.47
CA SER A 318 -19.52 -25.81 6.44
C SER A 318 -18.29 -25.08 7.03
N PRO A 319 -17.11 -25.14 6.38
CA PRO A 319 -15.88 -24.51 6.86
C PRO A 319 -16.10 -23.05 7.27
N ARG A 320 -16.84 -22.28 6.47
CA ARG A 320 -17.08 -20.87 6.76
C ARG A 320 -17.94 -20.61 7.99
N VAL A 321 -18.83 -21.52 8.35
CA VAL A 321 -19.60 -21.44 9.61
C VAL A 321 -18.74 -21.82 10.80
N LEU A 322 -17.89 -22.85 10.64
CA LEU A 322 -16.94 -23.27 11.67
C LEU A 322 -15.93 -22.15 11.97
N GLN A 323 -15.34 -21.55 10.94
CA GLN A 323 -14.45 -20.41 11.04
C GLN A 323 -15.11 -19.26 11.82
N MET A 324 -16.31 -18.81 11.42
CA MET A 324 -16.99 -17.68 12.08
C MET A 324 -17.35 -18.00 13.54
N THR A 325 -17.63 -19.28 13.83
CA THR A 325 -17.88 -19.78 15.19
C THR A 325 -16.62 -19.66 16.04
N LEU A 326 -15.46 -20.08 15.51
CA LEU A 326 -14.17 -19.97 16.21
C LEU A 326 -13.78 -18.51 16.44
N THR A 327 -13.92 -17.63 15.45
CA THR A 327 -13.61 -16.19 15.59
C THR A 327 -14.53 -15.50 16.61
N TYR A 328 -15.82 -15.85 16.68
CA TYR A 328 -16.70 -15.33 17.73
C TYR A 328 -16.25 -15.79 19.13
N ILE A 329 -15.83 -17.05 19.26
CA ILE A 329 -15.32 -17.59 20.52
C ILE A 329 -14.00 -16.90 20.90
N ASP A 330 -13.15 -16.59 19.93
CA ASP A 330 -11.92 -15.83 20.15
C ASP A 330 -12.22 -14.44 20.74
N GLN A 331 -13.18 -13.72 20.17
CA GLN A 331 -13.63 -12.45 20.75
C GLN A 331 -14.17 -12.63 22.18
N CYS A 332 -14.83 -13.76 22.47
CA CYS A 332 -15.26 -14.09 23.83
C CYS A 332 -14.09 -14.35 24.79
N VAL A 333 -12.92 -14.79 24.31
CA VAL A 333 -11.74 -15.03 25.16
C VAL A 333 -11.21 -13.73 25.75
N SER A 334 -11.33 -12.59 25.07
CA SER A 334 -10.85 -11.29 25.58
C SER A 334 -11.65 -10.78 26.78
N HIS A 335 -12.97 -11.00 26.80
CA HIS A 335 -13.86 -10.41 27.80
C HIS A 335 -14.04 -11.24 29.08
N ALA A 336 -13.94 -10.61 30.26
CA ALA A 336 -14.00 -11.32 31.54
C ALA A 336 -15.38 -11.96 31.82
N TYR A 337 -16.47 -11.36 31.35
CA TYR A 337 -17.82 -11.89 31.52
C TYR A 337 -18.04 -13.18 30.71
N SER A 338 -17.77 -13.13 29.40
CA SER A 338 -17.88 -14.27 28.49
C SER A 338 -16.93 -15.40 28.88
N TRP A 339 -15.71 -15.08 29.33
CA TRP A 339 -14.76 -16.08 29.80
C TRP A 339 -15.29 -16.93 30.95
N LYS A 340 -16.07 -16.37 31.89
CA LYS A 340 -16.69 -17.15 32.97
C LYS A 340 -17.62 -18.24 32.43
N LEU A 341 -18.28 -18.00 31.30
CA LEU A 341 -19.15 -18.95 30.62
C LEU A 341 -18.35 -19.97 29.80
N LEU A 342 -17.26 -19.53 29.15
CA LEU A 342 -16.45 -20.34 28.23
C LEU A 342 -15.43 -21.25 28.96
N LYS A 343 -14.88 -20.80 30.09
CA LYS A 343 -13.83 -21.49 30.87
C LYS A 343 -14.04 -23.00 31.07
N PRO A 344 -15.23 -23.51 31.48
CA PRO A 344 -15.43 -24.95 31.68
C PRO A 344 -15.35 -25.78 30.39
N HIS A 345 -15.61 -25.17 29.23
CA HIS A 345 -15.64 -25.84 27.93
C HIS A 345 -14.35 -25.65 27.13
N MET A 346 -13.60 -24.58 27.40
CA MET A 346 -12.47 -24.15 26.56
C MET A 346 -11.42 -25.24 26.32
N PHE A 347 -11.05 -26.00 27.35
CA PHE A 347 -10.06 -27.08 27.15
C PHE A 347 -10.59 -28.22 26.27
N ALA A 348 -11.88 -28.53 26.34
CA ALA A 348 -12.49 -29.50 25.44
C ALA A 348 -12.54 -28.97 24.00
N ILE A 349 -12.71 -27.66 23.80
CA ILE A 349 -12.59 -27.03 22.48
C ILE A 349 -11.16 -27.17 21.95
N VAL A 350 -10.15 -26.90 22.78
CA VAL A 350 -8.74 -27.08 22.39
C VAL A 350 -8.46 -28.55 22.00
N GLN A 351 -8.89 -29.50 22.83
CA GLN A 351 -8.59 -30.92 22.64
C GLN A 351 -9.41 -31.58 21.53
N ASP A 352 -10.71 -31.32 21.45
CA ASP A 352 -11.64 -32.08 20.60
C ASP A 352 -11.99 -31.35 19.29
N VAL A 353 -11.67 -30.05 19.17
CA VAL A 353 -11.98 -29.24 17.97
C VAL A 353 -10.70 -28.68 17.34
N ILE A 354 -9.93 -27.88 18.09
CA ILE A 354 -8.75 -27.18 17.56
C ILE A 354 -7.64 -28.18 17.21
N PHE A 355 -7.31 -29.12 18.10
CA PHE A 355 -6.26 -30.11 17.85
C PHE A 355 -6.53 -30.98 16.61
N PRO A 356 -7.76 -31.53 16.39
CA PRO A 356 -8.08 -32.20 15.13
C PRO A 356 -8.07 -31.29 13.90
N LEU A 357 -8.46 -30.01 14.02
CA LEU A 357 -8.38 -29.04 12.90
C LEU A 357 -6.93 -28.75 12.48
N MET A 358 -6.01 -28.71 13.45
CA MET A 358 -4.59 -28.46 13.21
C MET A 358 -3.82 -29.71 12.76
N SER A 359 -4.43 -30.89 12.85
CA SER A 359 -3.82 -32.15 12.42
C SER A 359 -4.02 -32.35 10.92
N TYR A 360 -3.01 -32.89 10.23
CA TYR A 360 -3.10 -33.29 8.83
C TYR A 360 -4.38 -34.09 8.52
N SER A 361 -5.19 -33.58 7.60
CA SER A 361 -6.51 -34.13 7.26
C SER A 361 -6.46 -35.11 6.08
N GLU A 362 -7.58 -35.76 5.81
CA GLU A 362 -7.71 -36.63 4.63
C GLU A 362 -7.75 -35.82 3.32
N ALA A 363 -8.34 -34.63 3.36
CA ALA A 363 -8.35 -33.70 2.23
C ALA A 363 -6.94 -33.20 1.92
N ASP A 364 -6.13 -32.91 2.95
CA ASP A 364 -4.73 -32.55 2.77
C ASP A 364 -3.94 -33.70 2.14
N GLU A 365 -4.19 -34.95 2.57
CA GLU A 365 -3.53 -36.12 2.00
C GLU A 365 -3.88 -36.35 0.53
N GLU A 366 -5.15 -36.17 0.17
CA GLU A 366 -5.58 -36.27 -1.22
C GLU A 366 -4.87 -35.21 -2.06
N LEU A 367 -4.98 -33.94 -1.68
CA LEU A 367 -4.38 -32.83 -2.41
C LEU A 367 -2.86 -32.95 -2.53
N TYR A 368 -2.17 -33.28 -1.43
CA TYR A 368 -0.71 -33.47 -1.41
C TYR A 368 -0.24 -34.54 -2.39
N ASN A 369 -1.02 -35.62 -2.56
CA ASN A 369 -0.67 -36.73 -3.45
C ASN A 369 -1.11 -36.50 -4.90
N THR A 370 -2.24 -35.81 -5.13
CA THR A 370 -2.79 -35.58 -6.48
C THR A 370 -2.16 -34.38 -7.15
N ASP A 371 -1.98 -33.28 -6.41
CA ASP A 371 -1.47 -32.01 -6.91
C ASP A 371 -0.68 -31.24 -5.82
N PRO A 372 0.60 -31.58 -5.62
CA PRO A 372 1.44 -30.92 -4.63
C PRO A 372 1.70 -29.43 -4.94
N HIS A 373 1.52 -28.98 -6.19
CA HIS A 373 1.64 -27.57 -6.55
C HIS A 373 0.46 -26.78 -5.99
N GLU A 374 -0.77 -27.28 -6.19
CA GLU A 374 -1.97 -26.66 -5.62
C GLU A 374 -1.97 -26.73 -4.08
N PHE A 375 -1.43 -27.81 -3.48
CA PHE A 375 -1.22 -27.88 -2.03
C PHE A 375 -0.35 -26.72 -1.50
N ILE A 376 0.76 -26.43 -2.19
CA ILE A 376 1.64 -25.30 -1.83
C ILE A 376 0.89 -23.98 -2.03
N ARG A 377 0.24 -23.81 -3.17
CA ARG A 377 -0.49 -22.59 -3.50
C ARG A 377 -1.54 -22.25 -2.45
N ILE A 378 -2.44 -23.18 -2.12
CA ILE A 378 -3.47 -22.97 -1.09
C ILE A 378 -2.86 -22.66 0.28
N LYS A 379 -1.74 -23.31 0.63
CA LYS A 379 -1.10 -23.13 1.93
C LYS A 379 -0.44 -21.76 2.11
N PHE A 380 0.03 -21.15 1.02
CA PHE A 380 0.68 -19.83 1.03
C PHE A 380 -0.22 -18.71 0.44
N ASP A 381 -1.50 -19.01 0.19
CA ASP A 381 -2.48 -18.02 -0.25
C ASP A 381 -2.97 -17.19 0.92
N ILE A 382 -2.60 -15.89 0.91
CA ILE A 382 -2.99 -14.90 1.92
C ILE A 382 -4.51 -14.79 2.03
N PHE A 383 -5.25 -14.98 0.93
CA PHE A 383 -6.71 -14.86 0.94
C PHE A 383 -7.40 -16.06 1.59
N GLU A 384 -6.80 -17.25 1.49
CA GLU A 384 -7.35 -18.47 2.10
C GLU A 384 -7.30 -18.42 3.63
N ASP A 385 -6.31 -17.73 4.21
CA ASP A 385 -6.19 -17.56 5.66
C ASP A 385 -7.39 -16.83 6.28
N PHE A 386 -7.97 -15.84 5.60
CA PHE A 386 -9.18 -15.16 6.09
C PHE A 386 -10.41 -16.06 6.12
N VAL A 387 -10.42 -17.15 5.34
CA VAL A 387 -11.55 -18.08 5.19
C VAL A 387 -11.39 -19.39 5.94
N SER A 388 -10.15 -19.74 6.28
CA SER A 388 -9.75 -21.01 6.86
C SER A 388 -10.21 -21.20 8.32
N PRO A 389 -10.87 -22.33 8.64
CA PRO A 389 -11.13 -22.72 10.02
C PRO A 389 -9.86 -23.04 10.81
N VAL A 390 -8.77 -23.45 10.14
CA VAL A 390 -7.49 -23.78 10.76
C VAL A 390 -6.86 -22.50 11.31
N THR A 391 -6.79 -21.46 10.49
CA THR A 391 -6.25 -20.14 10.88
C THR A 391 -7.07 -19.50 12.00
N ALA A 392 -8.41 -19.54 11.93
CA ALA A 392 -9.24 -19.11 13.06
C ALA A 392 -9.03 -19.95 14.34
N GLY A 393 -8.73 -21.24 14.20
CA GLY A 393 -8.34 -22.11 15.31
C GLY A 393 -6.97 -21.73 15.92
N GLN A 394 -6.00 -21.35 15.08
CA GLN A 394 -4.69 -20.83 15.51
C GLN A 394 -4.83 -19.55 16.32
N VAL A 395 -5.54 -18.56 15.79
CA VAL A 395 -5.79 -17.28 16.48
C VAL A 395 -6.47 -17.52 17.84
N LEU A 396 -7.52 -18.36 17.87
CA LEU A 396 -8.20 -18.72 19.11
C LEU A 396 -7.26 -19.41 20.13
N LEU A 397 -6.38 -20.29 19.65
CA LEU A 397 -5.40 -20.97 20.50
C LEU A 397 -4.41 -19.99 21.11
N ILE A 398 -3.87 -19.07 20.30
CA ILE A 398 -2.95 -18.01 20.73
C ILE A 398 -3.60 -17.12 21.78
N SER A 399 -4.77 -16.55 21.47
CA SER A 399 -5.53 -15.69 22.40
C SER A 399 -5.82 -16.39 23.71
N CYS A 400 -6.22 -17.67 23.67
CA CYS A 400 -6.50 -18.46 24.87
C CYS A 400 -5.25 -18.64 25.74
N CYS A 401 -4.11 -18.99 25.15
CA CYS A 401 -2.86 -19.24 25.86
C CYS A 401 -2.15 -17.96 26.32
N LYS A 402 -2.32 -16.84 25.61
CA LYS A 402 -1.78 -15.51 25.94
C LYS A 402 -2.58 -14.86 27.06
N LYS A 403 -3.92 -14.81 26.95
CA LYS A 403 -4.79 -14.01 27.85
C LYS A 403 -5.27 -14.77 29.09
N ARG A 404 -5.34 -16.11 29.09
CA ARG A 404 -5.99 -16.89 30.14
C ARG A 404 -5.04 -17.84 30.88
N LYS A 405 -5.10 -17.78 32.22
CA LYS A 405 -4.30 -18.62 33.13
C LYS A 405 -4.63 -20.11 32.94
N ASP A 406 -3.65 -20.95 33.20
CA ASP A 406 -3.71 -22.43 33.16
C ASP A 406 -3.91 -23.05 31.76
N MET A 407 -4.36 -22.29 30.76
CA MET A 407 -4.62 -22.83 29.41
C MET A 407 -3.34 -23.25 28.70
N MET A 408 -2.27 -22.44 28.81
CA MET A 408 -0.96 -22.77 28.25
C MET A 408 -0.44 -24.11 28.78
N GLU A 409 -0.44 -24.30 30.11
CA GLU A 409 0.10 -25.50 30.74
C GLU A 409 -0.68 -26.75 30.32
N ARG A 410 -2.01 -26.68 30.33
CA ARG A 410 -2.87 -27.80 29.91
C ARG A 410 -2.70 -28.13 28.43
N THR A 411 -2.53 -27.13 27.58
CA THR A 411 -2.28 -27.31 26.15
C THR A 411 -0.94 -27.97 25.90
N MET A 412 0.12 -27.52 26.57
CA MET A 412 1.44 -28.15 26.47
C MET A 412 1.45 -29.57 27.02
N GLN A 413 0.70 -29.86 28.10
CA GLN A 413 0.53 -31.22 28.62
C GLN A 413 -0.11 -32.15 27.57
N LEU A 414 -1.13 -31.66 26.84
CA LEU A 414 -1.74 -32.41 25.74
C LEU A 414 -0.72 -32.68 24.62
N CYS A 415 -0.01 -31.65 24.13
CA CYS A 415 0.99 -31.83 23.08
C CYS A 415 2.09 -32.80 23.50
N MET A 416 2.63 -32.66 24.73
CA MET A 416 3.68 -33.55 25.23
C MET A 416 3.17 -34.98 25.46
N GLN A 417 1.90 -35.18 25.83
CA GLN A 417 1.29 -36.51 25.94
C GLN A 417 1.27 -37.21 24.58
N VAL A 418 0.97 -36.47 23.51
CA VAL A 418 0.96 -37.00 22.14
C VAL A 418 2.40 -37.31 21.67
N LEU A 419 3.34 -36.39 21.88
CA LEU A 419 4.73 -36.52 21.42
C LEU A 419 5.51 -37.64 22.12
N ARG A 420 5.27 -37.84 23.43
CA ARG A 420 5.93 -38.88 24.25
C ARG A 420 5.37 -40.28 24.05
N ASN A 421 4.28 -40.44 23.29
CA ASN A 421 3.60 -41.72 23.23
C ASN A 421 4.37 -42.72 22.34
N GLU A 422 5.00 -43.70 22.98
CA GLU A 422 5.68 -44.82 22.33
C GLU A 422 4.75 -46.02 22.05
N ASN A 423 3.53 -46.02 22.61
CA ASN A 423 2.61 -47.18 22.58
C ASN A 423 1.73 -47.25 21.32
N GLY A 424 1.91 -46.34 20.35
CA GLY A 424 1.19 -46.34 19.07
C GLY A 424 -0.29 -45.91 19.14
N GLU A 425 -0.74 -45.31 20.26
CA GLU A 425 -2.12 -44.83 20.43
C GLU A 425 -2.41 -43.56 19.61
N TYR A 426 -1.39 -42.72 19.38
CA TYR A 426 -1.48 -41.55 18.50
C TYR A 426 -0.69 -41.83 17.21
N GLY A 427 -1.32 -41.58 16.06
CA GLY A 427 -0.72 -41.74 14.75
C GLY A 427 0.10 -40.52 14.30
N PRO A 428 0.77 -40.62 13.14
CA PRO A 428 1.56 -39.52 12.59
C PRO A 428 0.76 -38.22 12.36
N ARG A 429 -0.52 -38.30 11.98
CA ARG A 429 -1.41 -37.13 11.83
C ARG A 429 -1.60 -36.35 13.14
N GLN A 430 -1.76 -37.05 14.27
CA GLN A 430 -1.88 -36.41 15.57
C GLN A 430 -0.54 -35.82 16.05
N ARG A 431 0.59 -36.43 15.69
CA ARG A 431 1.92 -35.86 15.96
C ARG A 431 2.13 -34.56 15.18
N ASP A 432 1.73 -34.52 13.91
CA ASP A 432 1.69 -33.29 13.11
C ASP A 432 0.85 -32.20 13.80
N GLY A 433 -0.38 -32.51 14.23
CA GLY A 433 -1.22 -31.55 14.95
C GLY A 433 -0.59 -31.03 16.25
N ALA A 434 0.17 -31.88 16.97
CA ALA A 434 0.88 -31.44 18.17
C ALA A 434 2.02 -30.47 17.84
N PHE A 435 2.79 -30.76 16.79
CA PHE A 435 3.83 -29.85 16.28
C PHE A 435 3.26 -28.53 15.77
N HIS A 436 2.13 -28.60 15.05
CA HIS A 436 1.41 -27.43 14.58
C HIS A 436 0.99 -26.52 15.74
N MET A 437 0.32 -27.07 16.76
CA MET A 437 -0.05 -26.31 17.96
C MET A 437 1.14 -25.68 18.67
N VAL A 438 2.27 -26.39 18.78
CA VAL A 438 3.47 -25.89 19.44
C VAL A 438 4.11 -24.75 18.64
N GLY A 439 4.23 -24.90 17.31
CA GLY A 439 4.75 -23.84 16.44
C GLY A 439 3.86 -22.60 16.42
N THR A 440 2.53 -22.76 16.36
CA THR A 440 1.57 -21.65 16.45
C THR A 440 1.70 -20.86 17.77
N LEU A 441 2.16 -21.51 18.84
CA LEU A 441 2.36 -20.88 20.15
C LEU A 441 3.79 -20.31 20.34
N ASN A 442 4.62 -20.25 19.30
CA ASN A 442 6.03 -19.83 19.37
C ASN A 442 6.23 -18.52 20.15
N THR A 443 5.55 -17.43 19.78
CA THR A 443 5.67 -16.11 20.39
C THR A 443 5.31 -16.13 21.87
N THR A 444 4.30 -16.92 22.24
CA THR A 444 3.84 -17.06 23.64
C THR A 444 4.79 -17.95 24.46
N ILE A 445 5.38 -18.97 23.83
CA ILE A 445 6.39 -19.86 24.43
C ILE A 445 7.68 -19.08 24.70
N MET A 446 8.15 -18.30 23.73
CA MET A 446 9.40 -17.54 23.80
C MET A 446 9.39 -16.49 24.91
N LYS A 447 8.25 -15.84 25.15
CA LYS A 447 8.08 -14.87 26.25
C LYS A 447 8.20 -15.50 27.65
N LYS A 448 8.07 -16.83 27.78
CA LYS A 448 8.11 -17.54 29.08
C LYS A 448 9.40 -18.33 29.24
N LYS A 449 10.29 -17.85 30.12
CA LYS A 449 11.62 -18.45 30.39
C LYS A 449 11.61 -19.97 30.63
N CYS A 450 10.65 -20.48 31.42
CA CYS A 450 10.57 -21.91 31.74
C CYS A 450 10.35 -22.81 30.51
N TYR A 451 9.67 -22.31 29.47
CA TYR A 451 9.49 -23.07 28.22
C TYR A 451 10.64 -22.83 27.26
N ARG A 452 11.18 -21.60 27.20
CA ARG A 452 12.36 -21.25 26.39
C ARG A 452 13.56 -22.17 26.68
N ASP A 453 13.76 -22.53 27.96
CA ASP A 453 14.87 -23.38 28.36
C ASP A 453 14.77 -24.85 27.86
N GLU A 454 13.56 -25.31 27.53
CA GLU A 454 13.26 -26.69 27.10
C GLU A 454 13.21 -26.84 25.56
N ILE A 455 13.32 -25.74 24.79
CA ILE A 455 13.21 -25.75 23.33
C ILE A 455 14.31 -26.61 22.69
N ASP A 456 15.56 -26.52 23.16
CA ASP A 456 16.67 -27.36 22.70
C ASP A 456 16.36 -28.86 22.88
N GLY A 457 15.70 -29.21 23.99
CA GLY A 457 15.24 -30.57 24.27
C GLY A 457 14.12 -31.01 23.32
N LEU A 458 13.18 -30.11 23.02
CA LEU A 458 12.10 -30.36 22.05
C LEU A 458 12.67 -30.60 20.64
N MET A 459 13.59 -29.74 20.19
CA MET A 459 14.22 -29.83 18.87
C MET A 459 14.97 -31.14 18.69
N SER A 460 15.87 -31.45 19.63
CA SER A 460 16.73 -32.64 19.55
C SER A 460 15.98 -33.95 19.72
N GLN A 461 14.99 -34.02 20.63
CA GLN A 461 14.31 -35.28 20.94
C GLN A 461 13.13 -35.59 20.02
N TYR A 462 12.41 -34.59 19.52
CA TYR A 462 11.16 -34.80 18.80
C TYR A 462 11.17 -34.27 17.37
N ILE A 463 11.80 -33.13 17.09
CA ILE A 463 11.70 -32.49 15.76
C ILE A 463 12.77 -33.02 14.79
N PHE A 464 14.05 -33.06 15.19
CA PHE A 464 15.13 -33.56 14.32
C PHE A 464 14.94 -35.01 13.83
N PRO A 465 14.42 -35.96 14.62
CA PRO A 465 14.12 -37.29 14.12
C PRO A 465 13.08 -37.30 12.98
N GLU A 466 12.14 -36.36 12.95
CA GLU A 466 11.05 -36.33 11.97
C GLU A 466 11.54 -35.95 10.56
N PHE A 467 12.71 -35.31 10.41
CA PHE A 467 13.36 -35.10 9.11
C PHE A 467 13.71 -36.41 8.39
N HIS A 468 13.75 -37.54 9.11
CA HIS A 468 14.00 -38.86 8.54
C HIS A 468 12.71 -39.69 8.39
N SER A 469 11.54 -39.07 8.63
CA SER A 469 10.24 -39.73 8.49
C SER A 469 10.00 -40.15 7.04
N PRO A 470 9.39 -41.33 6.78
CA PRO A 470 9.00 -41.72 5.43
C PRO A 470 7.87 -40.84 4.85
N LEU A 471 7.18 -40.07 5.69
CA LEU A 471 6.04 -39.24 5.31
C LEU A 471 6.50 -37.81 5.00
N GLY A 472 6.26 -37.34 3.78
CA GLY A 472 6.67 -36.01 3.31
C GLY A 472 6.11 -34.86 4.16
N TYR A 473 4.81 -34.89 4.46
CA TYR A 473 4.16 -33.84 5.25
C TYR A 473 4.75 -33.71 6.68
N MET A 474 5.26 -34.79 7.28
CA MET A 474 5.95 -34.73 8.58
C MET A 474 7.31 -34.04 8.47
N ARG A 475 8.06 -34.29 7.38
CA ARG A 475 9.32 -33.60 7.10
C ARG A 475 9.09 -32.11 6.86
N ALA A 476 8.06 -31.78 6.07
CA ALA A 476 7.63 -30.39 5.85
C ALA A 476 7.22 -29.70 7.18
N ARG A 477 6.47 -30.39 8.05
CA ARG A 477 6.13 -29.86 9.38
C ARG A 477 7.35 -29.64 10.26
N ALA A 478 8.36 -30.51 10.19
CA ALA A 478 9.60 -30.36 10.94
C ALA A 478 10.38 -29.10 10.51
N CYS A 479 10.46 -28.83 9.20
CA CYS A 479 10.97 -27.57 8.65
C CYS A 479 10.14 -26.38 9.16
N TRP A 480 8.81 -26.50 9.12
CA TRP A 480 7.91 -25.43 9.57
C TRP A 480 8.10 -25.08 11.06
N VAL A 481 8.20 -26.07 11.93
CA VAL A 481 8.45 -25.80 13.36
C VAL A 481 9.84 -25.21 13.58
N LEU A 482 10.83 -25.61 12.78
CA LEU A 482 12.18 -25.05 12.89
C LEU A 482 12.20 -23.56 12.53
N HIS A 483 11.48 -23.15 11.48
CA HIS A 483 11.30 -21.72 11.18
C HIS A 483 10.62 -20.99 12.33
N CYS A 484 9.61 -21.60 12.97
CA CYS A 484 8.82 -20.93 14.00
C CYS A 484 9.64 -20.55 15.23
N PHE A 485 10.75 -21.25 15.47
CA PHE A 485 11.62 -21.08 16.65
C PHE A 485 13.04 -20.63 16.27
N SER A 486 13.30 -20.18 15.04
CA SER A 486 14.61 -19.72 14.58
C SER A 486 15.16 -18.57 15.43
N SER A 487 14.27 -17.68 15.89
CA SER A 487 14.55 -16.53 16.76
C SER A 487 15.01 -16.92 18.17
N VAL A 488 14.87 -18.19 18.55
CA VAL A 488 15.46 -18.70 19.79
C VAL A 488 16.91 -19.10 19.51
N GLN A 489 17.84 -18.30 20.00
CA GLN A 489 19.27 -18.67 19.97
C GLN A 489 19.49 -20.04 20.64
N PHE A 490 19.84 -21.05 19.84
CA PHE A 490 20.16 -22.38 20.34
C PHE A 490 21.39 -22.33 21.25
N LYS A 491 21.31 -22.95 22.44
CA LYS A 491 22.40 -22.85 23.43
C LYS A 491 23.65 -23.63 23.00
N SER A 492 23.50 -24.57 22.07
CA SER A 492 24.55 -25.48 21.63
C SER A 492 24.80 -25.31 20.14
N GLU A 493 26.03 -24.96 19.78
CA GLU A 493 26.48 -24.87 18.38
C GLU A 493 26.26 -26.18 17.57
N PRO A 494 26.49 -27.39 18.14
CA PRO A 494 26.08 -28.65 17.50
C PRO A 494 24.60 -28.74 17.12
N LEU A 495 23.68 -28.13 17.88
CA LEU A 495 22.25 -28.14 17.56
C LEU A 495 21.95 -27.22 16.38
N THR A 496 22.54 -26.01 16.35
CA THR A 496 22.45 -25.11 15.20
C THR A 496 23.00 -25.77 13.94
N LEU A 497 24.18 -26.38 14.03
CA LEU A 497 24.79 -27.08 12.90
C LEU A 497 23.90 -28.21 12.38
N GLU A 498 23.33 -29.01 13.29
CA GLU A 498 22.42 -30.10 12.90
C GLU A 498 21.13 -29.56 12.28
N ALA A 499 20.54 -28.50 12.82
CA ALA A 499 19.37 -27.83 12.24
C ALA A 499 19.63 -27.34 10.80
N VAL A 500 20.76 -26.67 10.57
CA VAL A 500 21.17 -26.22 9.23
C VAL A 500 21.40 -27.42 8.32
N ARG A 501 22.13 -28.44 8.78
CA ARG A 501 22.41 -29.66 7.99
C ARG A 501 21.13 -30.37 7.56
N LEU A 502 20.17 -30.52 8.45
CA LEU A 502 18.89 -31.17 8.17
C LEU A 502 18.05 -30.35 7.18
N THR A 503 18.00 -29.03 7.35
CA THR A 503 17.26 -28.12 6.48
C THR A 503 17.86 -28.07 5.07
N VAL A 504 19.19 -27.91 4.96
CA VAL A 504 19.89 -27.94 3.67
C VAL A 504 19.73 -29.30 2.99
N ASN A 505 19.79 -30.41 3.74
CA ASN A 505 19.56 -31.72 3.17
C ASN A 505 18.13 -31.90 2.63
N ALA A 506 17.12 -31.39 3.36
CA ALA A 506 15.74 -31.41 2.92
C ALA A 506 15.53 -30.58 1.64
N LEU A 507 16.12 -29.39 1.57
CA LEU A 507 16.04 -28.56 0.37
C LEU A 507 16.70 -29.22 -0.86
N LEU A 508 17.89 -29.80 -0.70
CA LEU A 508 18.69 -30.30 -1.81
C LEU A 508 18.29 -31.71 -2.29
N HIS A 509 17.83 -32.58 -1.40
CA HIS A 509 17.72 -34.02 -1.69
C HIS A 509 16.32 -34.62 -1.49
N ASP A 510 15.36 -33.87 -0.94
CA ASP A 510 14.00 -34.39 -0.79
C ASP A 510 13.30 -34.53 -2.15
N ASN A 511 12.42 -35.52 -2.27
CA ASN A 511 11.64 -35.72 -3.49
C ASN A 511 10.32 -34.93 -3.47
N ASP A 512 9.83 -34.61 -2.27
CA ASP A 512 8.53 -33.96 -2.09
C ASP A 512 8.70 -32.43 -2.15
N LEU A 513 8.10 -31.82 -3.18
CA LEU A 513 8.18 -30.37 -3.41
C LEU A 513 7.75 -29.53 -2.19
N PRO A 514 6.65 -29.87 -1.46
CA PRO A 514 6.26 -29.09 -0.28
C PRO A 514 7.32 -29.08 0.84
N VAL A 515 8.16 -30.13 0.93
CA VAL A 515 9.26 -30.18 1.90
C VAL A 515 10.37 -29.20 1.49
N LYS A 516 10.70 -29.14 0.20
CA LYS A 516 11.71 -28.20 -0.30
C LYS A 516 11.32 -26.75 -0.05
N VAL A 517 10.06 -26.39 -0.28
CA VAL A 517 9.55 -25.02 -0.04
C VAL A 517 9.67 -24.65 1.44
N GLU A 518 9.19 -25.51 2.33
CA GLU A 518 9.30 -25.27 3.79
C GLU A 518 10.75 -25.23 4.27
N ALA A 519 11.63 -26.06 3.68
CA ALA A 519 13.06 -26.03 3.99
C ALA A 519 13.72 -24.72 3.53
N ALA A 520 13.32 -24.15 2.39
CA ALA A 520 13.81 -22.86 1.91
C ALA A 520 13.45 -21.72 2.87
N ILE A 521 12.18 -21.66 3.30
CA ILE A 521 11.70 -20.64 4.25
C ILE A 521 12.38 -20.81 5.62
N ALA A 522 12.49 -22.05 6.11
CA ALA A 522 13.20 -22.31 7.35
C ALA A 522 14.67 -21.88 7.29
N LEU A 523 15.33 -22.06 6.14
CA LEU A 523 16.71 -21.61 5.95
C LEU A 523 16.84 -20.09 5.96
N GLN A 524 15.90 -19.37 5.33
CA GLN A 524 15.86 -17.90 5.39
C GLN A 524 15.73 -17.42 6.83
N MET A 525 14.77 -17.96 7.59
CA MET A 525 14.56 -17.56 8.98
C MET A 525 15.78 -17.86 9.87
N LEU A 526 16.44 -19.00 9.67
CA LEU A 526 17.69 -19.32 10.37
C LEU A 526 18.84 -18.37 10.02
N LEU A 527 18.94 -17.92 8.76
CA LEU A 527 19.95 -16.94 8.34
C LEU A 527 19.69 -15.56 8.95
N THR A 528 18.42 -15.13 9.01
CA THR A 528 18.05 -13.84 9.59
C THR A 528 18.31 -13.80 11.09
N ASP A 529 17.92 -14.86 11.82
CA ASP A 529 17.92 -14.83 13.29
C ASP A 529 19.23 -15.33 13.93
N GLN A 530 20.11 -16.02 13.18
CA GLN A 530 21.30 -16.66 13.73
C GLN A 530 22.56 -16.45 12.88
N GLU A 531 23.40 -15.49 13.28
CA GLU A 531 24.64 -15.17 12.57
C GLU A 531 25.60 -16.35 12.36
N LYS A 532 25.66 -17.30 13.31
CA LYS A 532 26.56 -18.46 13.19
C LYS A 532 26.21 -19.35 12.01
N VAL A 533 24.99 -19.28 11.50
CA VAL A 533 24.53 -20.05 10.33
C VAL A 533 25.29 -19.65 9.07
N TYR A 534 25.81 -18.42 8.99
CA TYR A 534 26.55 -17.93 7.82
C TYR A 534 27.71 -18.86 7.45
N ASN A 535 28.54 -19.19 8.46
CA ASN A 535 29.70 -20.05 8.28
C ASN A 535 29.35 -21.51 7.92
N PHE A 536 28.17 -21.98 8.33
CA PHE A 536 27.74 -23.36 8.07
C PHE A 536 27.17 -23.55 6.67
N LEU A 537 26.52 -22.53 6.13
CA LEU A 537 25.91 -22.58 4.79
C LEU A 537 26.90 -22.21 3.67
N GLU A 538 27.91 -21.39 3.96
CA GLU A 538 28.90 -20.91 2.99
C GLU A 538 29.42 -21.99 2.02
N PRO A 539 29.80 -23.22 2.45
CA PRO A 539 30.34 -24.23 1.54
C PRO A 539 29.31 -24.79 0.53
N GLN A 540 28.01 -24.67 0.83
CA GLN A 540 26.91 -25.24 0.06
C GLN A 540 26.01 -24.18 -0.60
N VAL A 541 26.28 -22.88 -0.39
CA VAL A 541 25.43 -21.78 -0.83
C VAL A 541 25.14 -21.79 -2.34
N LYS A 542 26.12 -22.18 -3.17
CA LYS A 542 25.93 -22.30 -4.63
C LYS A 542 24.92 -23.39 -4.99
N GLN A 543 25.00 -24.53 -4.32
CA GLN A 543 24.08 -25.65 -4.55
C GLN A 543 22.67 -25.29 -4.09
N VAL A 544 22.56 -24.66 -2.92
CA VAL A 544 21.31 -24.16 -2.36
C VAL A 544 20.66 -23.15 -3.31
N THR A 545 21.41 -22.15 -3.76
CA THR A 545 20.91 -21.12 -4.69
C THR A 545 20.44 -21.74 -6.02
N THR A 546 21.19 -22.68 -6.57
CA THR A 546 20.80 -23.38 -7.80
C THR A 546 19.49 -24.16 -7.63
N GLU A 547 19.29 -24.80 -6.47
CA GLU A 547 18.05 -25.51 -6.20
C GLU A 547 16.88 -24.56 -5.95
N LEU A 548 17.09 -23.46 -5.21
CA LEU A 548 16.07 -22.42 -4.99
C LEU A 548 15.53 -21.87 -6.30
N LEU A 549 16.39 -21.57 -7.28
CA LEU A 549 15.98 -21.13 -8.61
C LEU A 549 15.05 -22.15 -9.29
N LYS A 550 15.38 -23.45 -9.22
CA LYS A 550 14.50 -24.50 -9.77
C LYS A 550 13.15 -24.54 -9.07
N VAL A 551 13.15 -24.46 -7.73
CA VAL A 551 11.89 -24.48 -6.97
C VAL A 551 11.04 -23.26 -7.34
N ILE A 552 11.61 -22.06 -7.43
CA ILE A 552 10.91 -20.84 -7.88
C ILE A 552 10.21 -21.07 -9.22
N ARG A 553 10.90 -21.68 -10.19
CA ARG A 553 10.34 -21.95 -11.52
C ARG A 553 9.24 -23.01 -11.54
N GLU A 554 9.29 -23.97 -10.61
CA GLU A 554 8.32 -25.06 -10.49
C GLU A 554 7.07 -24.66 -9.68
N THR A 555 7.24 -23.83 -8.63
CA THR A 555 6.15 -23.46 -7.72
C THR A 555 5.54 -22.11 -8.04
N GLU A 556 6.25 -21.20 -8.73
CA GLU A 556 5.81 -19.82 -8.96
C GLU A 556 5.36 -19.16 -7.64
N ASN A 557 6.17 -19.31 -6.57
CA ASN A 557 5.84 -18.84 -5.22
C ASN A 557 6.79 -17.72 -4.81
N ASP A 558 6.21 -16.55 -4.50
CA ASP A 558 6.93 -15.32 -4.10
C ASP A 558 7.84 -15.51 -2.87
N ASN A 559 7.39 -16.29 -1.87
CA ASN A 559 8.15 -16.48 -0.63
C ASN A 559 9.55 -17.06 -0.90
N ILE A 560 9.71 -17.86 -1.95
CA ILE A 560 10.99 -18.46 -2.31
C ILE A 560 11.91 -17.44 -3.01
N ALA A 561 11.34 -16.47 -3.72
CA ALA A 561 12.09 -15.33 -4.26
C ALA A 561 12.65 -14.48 -3.10
N ASN A 562 11.87 -14.27 -2.03
CA ASN A 562 12.32 -13.57 -0.82
C ASN A 562 13.47 -14.30 -0.10
N VAL A 563 13.49 -15.64 -0.11
CA VAL A 563 14.66 -16.42 0.39
C VAL A 563 15.93 -16.05 -0.38
N LEU A 564 15.83 -15.89 -1.71
CA LEU A 564 16.97 -15.54 -2.55
C LEU A 564 17.42 -14.09 -2.32
N GLN A 565 16.47 -13.15 -2.15
CA GLN A 565 16.76 -11.76 -1.77
C GLN A 565 17.55 -11.66 -0.47
N LYS A 566 17.33 -12.57 0.50
CA LYS A 566 18.14 -12.59 1.72
C LYS A 566 19.51 -13.23 1.52
N ILE A 567 19.60 -14.32 0.75
CA ILE A 567 20.86 -15.06 0.54
C ILE A 567 21.86 -14.26 -0.30
N VAL A 568 21.42 -13.55 -1.35
CA VAL A 568 22.33 -12.87 -2.29
C VAL A 568 23.23 -11.82 -1.61
N PRO A 569 22.70 -10.87 -0.82
CA PRO A 569 23.51 -9.88 -0.11
C PRO A 569 24.48 -10.48 0.91
N LEU A 570 24.12 -11.61 1.53
CA LEU A 570 24.93 -12.27 2.55
C LEU A 570 26.15 -13.01 2.00
N TYR A 571 26.07 -13.51 0.76
CA TYR A 571 27.11 -14.34 0.14
C TYR A 571 27.59 -13.78 -1.21
N THR A 572 27.74 -12.45 -1.28
CA THR A 572 28.12 -11.72 -2.50
C THR A 572 29.35 -12.30 -3.17
N GLU A 573 30.45 -12.53 -2.42
CA GLU A 573 31.70 -13.04 -2.99
C GLU A 573 31.54 -14.43 -3.60
N GLN A 574 30.80 -15.31 -2.94
CA GLN A 574 30.59 -16.68 -3.37
C GLN A 574 29.63 -16.74 -4.57
N LEU A 575 28.61 -15.88 -4.61
CA LEU A 575 27.54 -15.87 -5.62
C LEU A 575 27.81 -14.98 -6.83
N MET A 576 28.79 -14.06 -6.76
CA MET A 576 29.19 -13.22 -7.89
C MET A 576 29.46 -14.00 -9.19
N PRO A 577 30.14 -15.17 -9.20
CA PRO A 577 30.36 -15.94 -10.43
C PRO A 577 29.09 -16.53 -11.05
N MET A 578 27.98 -16.57 -10.32
CA MET A 578 26.69 -17.10 -10.77
C MET A 578 25.59 -16.02 -10.89
N ALA A 579 25.94 -14.74 -10.72
CA ALA A 579 24.98 -13.63 -10.81
C ALA A 579 24.22 -13.62 -12.15
N PHE A 580 24.92 -13.88 -13.26
CA PHE A 580 24.28 -13.99 -14.59
C PHE A 580 23.27 -15.15 -14.67
N GLU A 581 23.61 -16.31 -14.11
CA GLU A 581 22.72 -17.48 -14.10
C GLU A 581 21.46 -17.19 -13.26
N ILE A 582 21.62 -16.50 -12.13
CA ILE A 582 20.51 -16.06 -11.28
C ILE A 582 19.58 -15.13 -12.07
N ILE A 583 20.10 -14.05 -12.63
CA ILE A 583 19.31 -13.05 -13.38
C ILE A 583 18.63 -13.67 -14.62
N ASP A 584 19.35 -14.47 -15.42
CA ASP A 584 18.76 -15.08 -16.62
C ASP A 584 17.64 -16.09 -16.26
N HIS A 585 17.78 -16.78 -15.13
CA HIS A 585 16.74 -17.67 -14.61
C HIS A 585 15.50 -16.88 -14.16
N LEU A 586 15.69 -15.81 -13.37
CA LEU A 586 14.59 -14.95 -12.92
C LEU A 586 13.87 -14.29 -14.11
N ALA A 587 14.62 -13.76 -15.07
CA ALA A 587 14.07 -13.17 -16.30
C ALA A 587 13.25 -14.18 -17.11
N THR A 588 13.73 -15.42 -17.25
CA THR A 588 13.01 -16.47 -17.98
C THR A 588 11.73 -16.90 -17.25
N THR A 589 11.78 -16.99 -15.92
CA THR A 589 10.60 -17.31 -15.11
C THR A 589 9.57 -16.19 -15.17
N PHE A 590 10.01 -14.93 -15.08
CA PHE A 590 9.14 -13.75 -15.23
C PHE A 590 8.38 -13.79 -16.57
N SER A 591 9.07 -13.98 -17.70
CA SER A 591 8.41 -14.07 -19.01
C SER A 591 7.37 -15.19 -19.06
N LYS A 592 7.63 -16.34 -18.44
CA LYS A 592 6.68 -17.46 -18.36
C LYS A 592 5.46 -17.12 -17.50
N VAL A 593 5.65 -16.46 -16.37
CA VAL A 593 4.55 -16.05 -15.47
C VAL A 593 3.62 -15.08 -16.22
N ILE A 594 4.18 -14.08 -16.90
CA ILE A 594 3.42 -13.10 -17.69
C ILE A 594 2.70 -13.74 -18.89
N GLU A 595 3.37 -14.61 -19.66
CA GLU A 595 2.75 -15.28 -20.81
C GLU A 595 1.59 -16.21 -20.40
N THR A 596 1.62 -16.73 -19.18
CA THR A 596 0.57 -17.59 -18.64
C THR A 596 -0.41 -16.84 -17.74
N ASP A 597 -0.24 -15.53 -17.57
CA ASP A 597 -1.09 -14.73 -16.72
C ASP A 597 -2.49 -14.59 -17.33
N SER A 598 -3.49 -14.95 -16.54
CA SER A 598 -4.90 -14.81 -16.87
C SER A 598 -5.53 -13.54 -16.27
N GLY A 599 -4.71 -12.66 -15.67
CA GLY A 599 -5.13 -11.49 -14.90
C GLY A 599 -5.49 -11.86 -13.46
N THR A 600 -4.68 -12.72 -12.83
CA THR A 600 -4.89 -13.14 -11.43
C THR A 600 -3.89 -12.45 -10.51
N ASP A 601 -4.37 -11.80 -9.45
CA ASP A 601 -3.57 -11.04 -8.48
C ASP A 601 -2.36 -11.84 -7.92
N GLU A 602 -2.48 -13.16 -7.76
CA GLU A 602 -1.39 -14.03 -7.28
C GLU A 602 -0.16 -14.08 -8.22
N LYS A 603 -0.40 -14.07 -9.53
CA LYS A 603 0.68 -14.08 -10.52
C LYS A 603 1.37 -12.72 -10.59
N ALA A 604 0.63 -11.65 -10.35
CA ALA A 604 1.20 -10.32 -10.24
C ALA A 604 2.16 -10.21 -9.06
N ILE A 605 1.75 -10.69 -7.88
CA ILE A 605 2.62 -10.75 -6.69
C ILE A 605 3.90 -11.53 -6.97
N THR A 606 3.77 -12.70 -7.61
CA THR A 606 4.94 -13.52 -7.96
C THR A 606 5.85 -12.80 -8.95
N ALA A 607 5.30 -12.12 -9.95
CA ALA A 607 6.06 -11.36 -10.93
C ALA A 607 6.83 -10.20 -10.28
N MET A 608 6.18 -9.43 -9.39
CA MET A 608 6.84 -8.37 -8.59
C MET A 608 7.98 -8.92 -7.75
N GLY A 609 7.76 -10.04 -7.05
CA GLY A 609 8.80 -10.73 -6.27
C GLY A 609 10.04 -11.09 -7.09
N LEU A 610 9.86 -11.54 -8.33
CA LEU A 610 10.96 -11.83 -9.24
C LEU A 610 11.73 -10.56 -9.64
N LEU A 611 11.03 -9.44 -9.90
CA LEU A 611 11.65 -8.16 -10.24
C LEU A 611 12.44 -7.58 -9.05
N ASN A 612 11.88 -7.60 -7.85
CA ASN A 612 12.55 -7.15 -6.62
C ASN A 612 13.79 -8.01 -6.31
N THR A 613 13.73 -9.30 -6.63
CA THR A 613 14.90 -10.20 -6.51
C THR A 613 15.98 -9.83 -7.52
N MET A 614 15.61 -9.48 -8.76
CA MET A 614 16.55 -8.99 -9.76
C MET A 614 17.20 -7.68 -9.32
N GLU A 615 16.42 -6.75 -8.77
CA GLU A 615 16.90 -5.48 -8.22
C GLU A 615 17.93 -5.70 -7.10
N THR A 616 17.61 -6.58 -6.14
CA THR A 616 18.53 -6.94 -5.04
C THR A 616 19.87 -7.45 -5.58
N VAL A 617 19.82 -8.32 -6.61
CA VAL A 617 21.04 -8.84 -7.26
C VAL A 617 21.83 -7.71 -7.95
N LEU A 618 21.15 -6.75 -8.61
CA LEU A 618 21.81 -5.61 -9.25
C LEU A 618 22.46 -4.69 -8.23
N SER A 619 21.76 -4.34 -7.15
CA SER A 619 22.27 -3.50 -6.06
C SER A 619 23.53 -4.08 -5.44
N VAL A 620 23.52 -5.39 -5.14
CA VAL A 620 24.69 -6.09 -4.57
C VAL A 620 25.88 -6.15 -5.54
N MET A 621 25.62 -6.18 -6.85
CA MET A 621 26.67 -6.30 -7.88
C MET A 621 27.12 -4.93 -8.43
N GLU A 622 26.56 -3.83 -7.94
CA GLU A 622 26.74 -2.49 -8.48
C GLU A 622 28.22 -2.04 -8.49
N ASP A 623 29.04 -2.47 -7.53
CA ASP A 623 30.48 -2.17 -7.47
C ASP A 623 31.35 -2.94 -8.47
N ASN A 624 30.76 -3.85 -9.25
CA ASN A 624 31.47 -4.70 -10.22
C ASN A 624 31.00 -4.42 -11.67
N PRO A 625 31.59 -3.42 -12.36
CA PRO A 625 31.16 -3.01 -13.70
C PRO A 625 31.17 -4.14 -14.74
N GLU A 626 32.15 -5.06 -14.66
CA GLU A 626 32.25 -6.20 -15.58
C GLU A 626 31.10 -7.20 -15.43
N ILE A 627 30.58 -7.36 -14.20
CA ILE A 627 29.43 -8.22 -13.93
C ILE A 627 28.15 -7.51 -14.34
N MET A 628 27.98 -6.24 -13.96
CA MET A 628 26.82 -5.43 -14.36
C MET A 628 26.61 -5.41 -15.88
N ALA A 629 27.69 -5.27 -16.67
CA ALA A 629 27.62 -5.34 -18.13
C ALA A 629 27.16 -6.72 -18.68
N GLN A 630 27.36 -7.80 -17.92
CA GLN A 630 26.85 -9.13 -18.27
C GLN A 630 25.38 -9.31 -17.88
N LEU A 631 24.93 -8.66 -16.80
CA LEU A 631 23.54 -8.73 -16.32
C LEU A 631 22.59 -7.89 -17.19
N GLU A 632 23.06 -6.73 -17.66
CA GLU A 632 22.28 -5.74 -18.41
C GLU A 632 21.42 -6.35 -19.54
N PRO A 633 21.94 -7.21 -20.46
CA PRO A 633 21.12 -7.75 -21.55
C PRO A 633 19.95 -8.63 -21.09
N ALA A 634 20.08 -9.29 -19.94
CA ALA A 634 19.02 -10.12 -19.40
C ALA A 634 17.93 -9.28 -18.71
N VAL A 635 18.33 -8.22 -17.99
CA VAL A 635 17.40 -7.26 -17.37
C VAL A 635 16.65 -6.46 -18.44
N LEU A 636 17.34 -5.98 -19.48
CA LEU A 636 16.72 -5.25 -20.58
C LEU A 636 15.71 -6.09 -21.37
N ARG A 637 15.85 -7.42 -21.38
CA ARG A 637 14.85 -8.33 -21.95
C ARG A 637 13.52 -8.25 -21.19
N VAL A 638 13.59 -8.19 -19.86
CA VAL A 638 12.43 -8.10 -18.96
C VAL A 638 11.78 -6.72 -19.07
N VAL A 639 12.57 -5.66 -18.88
CA VAL A 639 12.09 -4.28 -19.00
C VAL A 639 11.52 -4.03 -20.40
N GLY A 640 12.19 -4.50 -21.44
CA GLY A 640 11.68 -4.42 -22.81
C GLY A 640 10.34 -5.12 -22.98
N HIS A 641 10.13 -6.29 -22.36
CA HIS A 641 8.84 -6.97 -22.42
C HIS A 641 7.72 -6.14 -21.76
N ILE A 642 7.96 -5.62 -20.55
CA ILE A 642 7.01 -4.76 -19.81
C ILE A 642 6.63 -3.53 -20.64
N LEU A 643 7.65 -2.81 -21.12
CA LEU A 643 7.51 -1.54 -21.83
C LEU A 643 6.89 -1.68 -23.23
N HIS A 644 7.20 -2.73 -23.99
CA HIS A 644 6.61 -2.93 -25.34
C HIS A 644 5.18 -3.43 -25.30
N HIS A 645 4.80 -4.18 -24.25
CA HIS A 645 3.45 -4.70 -24.08
C HIS A 645 2.53 -3.75 -23.28
N ASN A 646 3.03 -2.58 -22.86
CA ASN A 646 2.33 -1.62 -22.00
C ASN A 646 1.74 -2.27 -20.74
N ILE A 647 2.55 -3.07 -20.03
CA ILE A 647 2.12 -3.72 -18.79
C ILE A 647 2.34 -2.76 -17.63
N ILE A 648 1.39 -1.85 -17.46
CA ILE A 648 1.45 -0.71 -16.53
C ILE A 648 1.73 -1.13 -15.08
N GLU A 649 1.22 -2.29 -14.67
CA GLU A 649 1.35 -2.83 -13.30
C GLU A 649 2.80 -3.05 -12.85
N TYR A 650 3.78 -3.10 -13.78
CA TYR A 650 5.19 -3.33 -13.46
C TYR A 650 6.10 -2.16 -13.86
N TYR A 651 5.53 -0.97 -14.11
CA TYR A 651 6.32 0.19 -14.54
C TYR A 651 7.26 0.68 -13.45
N GLU A 652 6.81 0.72 -12.20
CA GLU A 652 7.64 1.12 -11.05
C GLU A 652 8.88 0.23 -10.93
N GLU A 653 8.70 -1.09 -10.87
CA GLU A 653 9.82 -2.04 -10.76
C GLU A 653 10.72 -2.01 -12.00
N ALA A 654 10.14 -1.80 -13.19
CA ALA A 654 10.93 -1.62 -14.40
C ALA A 654 11.81 -0.36 -14.33
N MET A 655 11.30 0.75 -13.80
CA MET A 655 12.09 1.97 -13.62
C MET A 655 13.16 1.79 -12.53
N THR A 656 12.86 1.09 -11.45
CA THR A 656 13.85 0.78 -10.41
C THR A 656 15.01 -0.05 -10.95
N LEU A 657 14.73 -1.10 -11.74
CA LEU A 657 15.76 -1.88 -12.44
C LEU A 657 16.60 -1.02 -13.39
N LEU A 658 15.97 -0.11 -14.13
CA LEU A 658 16.69 0.84 -15.01
C LEU A 658 17.53 1.84 -14.21
N CYS A 659 17.05 2.28 -13.05
CA CYS A 659 17.77 3.14 -12.14
C CYS A 659 19.06 2.45 -11.65
N SER A 660 18.97 1.20 -11.20
CA SER A 660 20.14 0.40 -10.79
C SER A 660 21.14 0.17 -11.92
N LEU A 661 20.69 0.00 -13.16
CA LEU A 661 21.58 -0.16 -14.32
C LEU A 661 22.28 1.15 -14.73
N THR A 662 21.72 2.31 -14.39
CA THR A 662 22.22 3.62 -14.82
C THR A 662 23.05 4.35 -13.77
N SER A 663 23.14 3.84 -12.55
CA SER A 663 23.72 4.54 -11.40
C SER A 663 25.22 4.89 -11.53
N LYS A 664 26.02 4.03 -12.19
CA LYS A 664 27.50 4.21 -12.31
C LYS A 664 28.02 4.41 -13.73
N SER A 665 27.36 3.83 -14.73
CA SER A 665 27.77 3.96 -16.13
C SER A 665 26.59 3.75 -17.06
N ILE A 666 26.63 4.35 -18.26
CA ILE A 666 25.55 4.26 -19.24
C ILE A 666 26.07 3.61 -20.53
N SER A 667 25.49 2.46 -20.89
CA SER A 667 25.85 1.72 -22.11
C SER A 667 25.20 2.30 -23.38
N GLU A 668 25.64 1.85 -24.56
CA GLU A 668 24.99 2.20 -25.83
C GLU A 668 23.54 1.66 -25.93
N ASP A 669 23.24 0.54 -25.29
CA ASP A 669 21.90 -0.04 -25.30
C ASP A 669 20.96 0.73 -24.34
N MET A 670 21.47 1.21 -23.20
CA MET A 670 20.73 2.10 -22.30
C MET A 670 20.30 3.40 -23.01
N TRP A 671 21.14 4.00 -23.85
CA TRP A 671 20.72 5.18 -24.62
C TRP A 671 19.52 4.92 -25.55
N LYS A 672 19.33 3.68 -26.04
CA LYS A 672 18.12 3.30 -26.80
C LYS A 672 16.91 3.15 -25.89
N VAL A 673 17.11 2.77 -24.62
CA VAL A 673 16.03 2.73 -23.62
C VAL A 673 15.48 4.12 -23.36
N LEU A 674 16.31 5.17 -23.33
CA LEU A 674 15.82 6.55 -23.23
C LEU A 674 14.84 6.91 -24.36
N GLU A 675 15.10 6.45 -25.59
CA GLU A 675 14.17 6.65 -26.72
C GLU A 675 12.84 5.90 -26.52
N LEU A 676 12.89 4.70 -25.94
CA LEU A 676 11.69 3.92 -25.59
C LEU A 676 10.89 4.59 -24.47
N LEU A 677 11.55 5.07 -23.41
CA LEU A 677 10.92 5.80 -22.31
C LEU A 677 10.17 7.03 -22.83
N TYR A 678 10.79 7.80 -23.74
CA TYR A 678 10.15 8.96 -24.36
C TYR A 678 8.89 8.57 -25.16
N GLN A 679 8.95 7.49 -25.94
CA GLN A 679 7.80 7.01 -26.73
C GLN A 679 6.63 6.52 -25.88
N ILE A 680 6.92 5.94 -24.71
CA ILE A 680 5.91 5.46 -23.76
C ILE A 680 5.30 6.65 -23.03
N PHE A 681 6.15 7.60 -22.60
CA PHE A 681 5.71 8.84 -22.01
C PHE A 681 4.73 9.60 -22.92
N GLU A 682 5.03 9.73 -24.22
CA GLU A 682 4.13 10.40 -25.18
C GLU A 682 2.75 9.73 -25.33
N LYS A 683 2.60 8.45 -24.99
CA LYS A 683 1.32 7.75 -25.07
C LYS A 683 0.51 7.88 -23.78
N GLU A 684 1.13 7.53 -22.64
CA GLU A 684 0.40 7.24 -21.39
C GLU A 684 1.19 7.62 -20.10
N GLY A 685 2.37 8.23 -20.18
CA GLY A 685 3.30 8.31 -19.03
C GLY A 685 3.26 9.55 -18.15
N PHE A 686 2.15 10.31 -18.13
CA PHE A 686 2.04 11.48 -17.24
C PHE A 686 2.01 11.07 -15.77
N ASP A 687 1.27 10.01 -15.44
CA ASP A 687 1.04 9.58 -14.06
C ASP A 687 2.28 8.87 -13.46
N TYR A 688 3.17 8.34 -14.31
CA TYR A 688 4.38 7.60 -13.92
C TYR A 688 5.66 8.45 -14.05
N PHE A 689 5.52 9.76 -14.24
CA PHE A 689 6.68 10.64 -14.34
C PHE A 689 7.57 10.64 -13.07
N PRO A 690 7.01 10.56 -11.84
CA PRO A 690 7.81 10.41 -10.62
C PRO A 690 8.71 9.16 -10.66
N ASP A 691 8.23 8.03 -11.16
CA ASP A 691 8.99 6.78 -11.24
C ASP A 691 10.08 6.82 -12.31
N VAL A 692 9.84 7.56 -13.39
CA VAL A 692 10.81 7.74 -14.49
C VAL A 692 11.94 8.70 -14.08
N MET A 693 11.68 9.62 -13.15
CA MET A 693 12.63 10.67 -12.76
C MET A 693 14.00 10.15 -12.30
N PRO A 694 14.13 9.15 -11.39
CA PRO A 694 15.43 8.62 -10.98
C PRO A 694 16.30 8.17 -12.16
N VAL A 695 15.68 7.53 -13.15
CA VAL A 695 16.38 7.07 -14.35
C VAL A 695 16.84 8.27 -15.20
N LEU A 696 15.99 9.29 -15.38
CA LEU A 696 16.36 10.51 -16.12
C LEU A 696 17.45 11.31 -15.41
N HIS A 697 17.41 11.35 -14.08
CA HIS A 697 18.46 11.96 -13.27
C HIS A 697 19.81 11.28 -13.52
N ASN A 698 19.88 9.95 -13.47
CA ASN A 698 21.10 9.21 -13.77
C ASN A 698 21.62 9.46 -15.20
N TYR A 699 20.74 9.53 -16.21
CA TYR A 699 21.14 9.88 -17.58
C TYR A 699 21.85 11.23 -17.68
N ILE A 700 21.47 12.19 -16.82
CA ILE A 700 22.04 13.55 -16.81
C ILE A 700 23.32 13.59 -15.98
N THR A 701 23.34 12.97 -14.81
CA THR A 701 24.41 13.12 -13.80
C THR A 701 25.59 12.19 -14.03
N VAL A 702 25.37 10.95 -14.50
CA VAL A 702 26.39 9.90 -14.60
C VAL A 702 27.27 10.05 -15.85
N ASP A 703 26.65 10.23 -17.04
CA ASP A 703 27.39 10.52 -18.28
C ASP A 703 26.88 11.78 -18.98
N THR A 704 27.09 12.92 -18.32
CA THR A 704 26.71 14.24 -18.84
C THR A 704 27.31 14.53 -20.21
N ASN A 705 28.49 13.99 -20.54
CA ASN A 705 29.11 14.27 -21.83
C ASN A 705 28.43 13.52 -22.97
N ALA A 706 28.07 12.25 -22.77
CA ALA A 706 27.27 11.51 -23.75
C ALA A 706 25.85 12.06 -23.87
N PHE A 707 25.22 12.46 -22.76
CA PHE A 707 23.93 13.15 -22.76
C PHE A 707 23.95 14.40 -23.67
N LEU A 708 24.98 15.25 -23.53
CA LEU A 708 25.13 16.48 -24.31
C LEU A 708 25.60 16.26 -25.75
N SER A 709 26.09 15.07 -26.09
CA SER A 709 26.59 14.78 -27.44
C SER A 709 25.49 14.67 -28.50
N ASN A 710 24.25 14.37 -28.08
CA ASN A 710 23.08 14.22 -28.93
C ASN A 710 21.97 15.19 -28.51
N GLU A 711 21.67 16.18 -29.35
CA GLU A 711 20.61 17.17 -29.07
C GLU A 711 19.24 16.53 -28.86
N ASN A 712 18.99 15.35 -29.44
CA ASN A 712 17.73 14.63 -29.26
C ASN A 712 17.53 14.15 -27.82
N HIS A 713 18.59 13.83 -27.07
CA HIS A 713 18.48 13.43 -25.67
C HIS A 713 17.98 14.59 -24.81
N ILE A 714 18.55 15.78 -25.02
CA ILE A 714 18.15 17.01 -24.33
C ILE A 714 16.69 17.35 -24.65
N LEU A 715 16.32 17.26 -25.93
CA LEU A 715 14.96 17.52 -26.39
C LEU A 715 13.95 16.53 -25.81
N ALA A 716 14.28 15.24 -25.74
CA ALA A 716 13.39 14.23 -25.16
C ALA A 716 13.08 14.56 -23.69
N VAL A 717 14.10 14.74 -22.87
CA VAL A 717 13.93 15.06 -21.43
C VAL A 717 13.18 16.37 -21.23
N PHE A 718 13.54 17.42 -21.99
CA PHE A 718 12.84 18.69 -21.92
C PHE A 718 11.38 18.58 -22.34
N ASN A 719 11.07 17.83 -23.39
CA ASN A 719 9.70 17.65 -23.86
C ASN A 719 8.84 16.89 -22.84
N MET A 720 9.41 15.91 -22.13
CA MET A 720 8.70 15.22 -21.03
C MET A 720 8.36 16.20 -19.90
N ALA A 721 9.36 16.91 -19.37
CA ALA A 721 9.13 17.92 -18.33
C ALA A 721 8.16 19.03 -18.80
N LYS A 722 8.25 19.44 -20.07
CA LYS A 722 7.35 20.42 -20.68
C LYS A 722 5.92 19.91 -20.76
N ALA A 723 5.71 18.63 -21.07
CA ALA A 723 4.38 18.07 -21.14
C ALA A 723 3.75 18.07 -19.74
N VAL A 724 4.47 17.58 -18.72
CA VAL A 724 4.01 17.55 -17.31
C VAL A 724 3.67 18.95 -16.79
N LEU A 725 4.56 19.93 -16.98
CA LEU A 725 4.34 21.30 -16.50
C LEU A 725 3.26 22.08 -17.29
N ASN A 726 2.79 21.55 -18.43
CA ASN A 726 1.68 22.17 -19.17
C ASN A 726 0.34 21.46 -18.96
N SER A 727 0.34 20.21 -18.50
CA SER A 727 -0.87 19.49 -18.10
C SER A 727 -1.40 19.97 -16.75
N ASP A 728 -2.66 19.68 -16.46
CA ASP A 728 -3.23 19.78 -15.11
C ASP A 728 -2.94 18.48 -14.33
N ALA A 729 -1.68 18.05 -14.33
CA ALA A 729 -1.23 16.84 -13.64
C ALA A 729 -1.29 17.01 -12.10
N GLU A 730 -1.06 15.92 -11.36
CA GLU A 730 -0.93 15.98 -9.91
C GLU A 730 0.27 16.85 -9.49
N ASP A 731 0.13 17.54 -8.36
CA ASP A 731 1.11 18.55 -7.91
C ASP A 731 2.52 17.92 -7.75
N GLU A 732 2.61 16.63 -7.41
CA GLU A 732 3.87 15.88 -7.27
C GLU A 732 4.66 15.76 -8.58
N SER A 733 4.01 15.35 -9.67
CA SER A 733 4.65 15.20 -10.97
C SER A 733 5.23 16.53 -11.47
N GLU A 734 4.52 17.64 -11.22
CA GLU A 734 4.99 18.97 -11.59
C GLU A 734 6.19 19.43 -10.77
N MET A 735 6.23 19.11 -9.47
CA MET A 735 7.38 19.37 -8.61
C MET A 735 8.61 18.62 -9.10
N VAL A 736 8.47 17.33 -9.40
CA VAL A 736 9.54 16.48 -9.93
C VAL A 736 10.03 16.99 -11.29
N ALA A 737 9.12 17.43 -12.17
CA ALA A 737 9.49 18.02 -13.47
C ALA A 737 10.27 19.33 -13.31
N ALA A 738 9.89 20.19 -12.35
CA ALA A 738 10.66 21.39 -12.02
C ALA A 738 12.05 21.03 -11.49
N LYS A 739 12.16 20.03 -10.59
CA LYS A 739 13.46 19.54 -10.09
C LYS A 739 14.35 19.03 -11.22
N LEU A 740 13.79 18.28 -12.17
CA LEU A 740 14.55 17.77 -13.32
C LEU A 740 15.15 18.91 -14.16
N LEU A 741 14.38 19.97 -14.41
CA LEU A 741 14.88 21.16 -15.13
C LEU A 741 16.00 21.84 -14.34
N GLU A 742 15.89 21.94 -13.02
CA GLU A 742 16.95 22.46 -12.15
C GLU A 742 18.23 21.63 -12.27
N VAL A 743 18.12 20.30 -12.15
CA VAL A 743 19.25 19.36 -12.28
C VAL A 743 19.94 19.54 -13.63
N MET A 744 19.18 19.64 -14.73
CA MET A 744 19.73 19.91 -16.07
C MET A 744 20.52 21.22 -16.11
N VAL A 745 20.00 22.29 -15.50
CA VAL A 745 20.65 23.61 -15.47
C VAL A 745 21.97 23.58 -14.69
N LEU A 746 21.96 22.98 -13.49
CA LEU A 746 23.13 22.94 -12.62
C LEU A 746 24.21 21.98 -13.14
N GLN A 747 23.83 20.77 -13.58
CA GLN A 747 24.76 19.77 -14.10
C GLN A 747 25.37 20.18 -15.45
N CYS A 748 24.56 20.75 -16.35
CA CYS A 748 24.99 21.10 -17.71
C CYS A 748 25.36 22.59 -17.87
N SER A 749 25.71 23.26 -16.76
CA SER A 749 25.98 24.69 -16.71
C SER A 749 26.95 25.16 -17.81
N GLY A 750 26.55 26.18 -18.57
CA GLY A 750 27.32 26.76 -19.67
C GLY A 750 27.34 25.96 -20.98
N LYS A 751 26.70 24.78 -21.02
CA LYS A 751 26.63 23.92 -22.23
C LYS A 751 25.22 23.87 -22.85
N ILE A 752 24.18 24.20 -22.09
CA ILE A 752 22.77 24.19 -22.54
C ILE A 752 22.16 25.58 -22.70
N ASP A 753 22.97 26.65 -22.78
CA ASP A 753 22.53 28.05 -22.83
C ASP A 753 21.50 28.33 -23.94
N ASN A 754 21.52 27.58 -25.04
CA ASN A 754 20.57 27.69 -26.14
C ASN A 754 19.13 27.26 -25.75
N CYS A 755 18.98 26.37 -24.76
CA CYS A 755 17.69 25.83 -24.31
C CYS A 755 17.07 26.65 -23.17
N LEU A 756 17.89 27.42 -22.44
CA LEU A 756 17.45 28.21 -21.29
C LEU A 756 16.28 29.19 -21.58
N PRO A 757 16.17 29.83 -22.76
CA PRO A 757 15.00 30.65 -23.08
C PRO A 757 13.68 29.88 -22.98
N SER A 758 13.66 28.63 -23.45
CA SER A 758 12.47 27.78 -23.40
C SER A 758 12.15 27.30 -21.98
N PHE A 759 13.17 27.08 -21.14
CA PHE A 759 12.99 26.71 -19.74
C PHE A 759 12.34 27.86 -18.96
N VAL A 760 12.88 29.08 -19.13
CA VAL A 760 12.34 30.29 -18.49
C VAL A 760 10.90 30.56 -18.94
N GLU A 761 10.61 30.45 -20.24
CA GLU A 761 9.26 30.64 -20.76
C GLU A 761 8.27 29.61 -20.18
N LEU A 762 8.65 28.34 -20.12
CA LEU A 762 7.83 27.26 -19.57
C LEU A 762 7.50 27.50 -18.09
N VAL A 763 8.53 27.73 -17.27
CA VAL A 763 8.38 27.92 -15.81
C VAL A 763 7.56 29.17 -15.50
N LEU A 764 7.82 30.29 -16.19
CA LEU A 764 7.03 31.51 -16.00
C LEU A 764 5.57 31.31 -16.42
N ASN A 765 5.31 30.64 -17.54
CA ASN A 765 3.94 30.35 -17.96
C ASN A 765 3.22 29.50 -16.91
N ARG A 766 3.88 28.51 -16.29
CA ARG A 766 3.27 27.71 -15.22
C ARG A 766 3.01 28.53 -13.95
N LEU A 767 3.95 29.40 -13.55
CA LEU A 767 3.80 30.32 -12.41
C LEU A 767 2.66 31.34 -12.59
N THR A 768 2.25 31.65 -13.82
CA THR A 768 1.09 32.54 -14.07
C THR A 768 -0.27 31.86 -13.90
N ARG A 769 -0.32 30.51 -13.89
CA ARG A 769 -1.53 29.75 -13.59
C ARG A 769 -1.71 29.67 -12.07
N LYS A 770 -2.90 29.27 -11.61
CA LYS A 770 -3.13 29.03 -10.17
C LYS A 770 -2.20 27.89 -9.72
N VAL A 771 -1.32 28.17 -8.78
CA VAL A 771 -0.45 27.17 -8.13
C VAL A 771 -1.12 26.79 -6.82
N LYS A 772 -1.41 25.49 -6.63
CA LYS A 772 -2.17 24.98 -5.49
C LYS A 772 -1.33 24.96 -4.21
N THR A 773 -0.09 24.50 -4.31
CA THR A 773 0.83 24.36 -3.17
C THR A 773 1.93 25.41 -3.15
N SER A 774 2.46 25.74 -1.96
CA SER A 774 3.65 26.58 -1.82
C SER A 774 4.91 25.89 -2.34
N GLU A 775 5.00 24.57 -2.21
CA GLU A 775 6.14 23.75 -2.63
C GLU A 775 6.34 23.74 -4.14
N LEU A 776 5.28 23.55 -4.94
CA LEU A 776 5.38 23.66 -6.39
C LEU A 776 5.85 25.06 -6.81
N ARG A 777 5.39 26.10 -6.11
CA ARG A 777 5.81 27.47 -6.37
C ARG A 777 7.29 27.67 -6.05
N THR A 778 7.79 27.13 -4.94
CA THR A 778 9.22 27.24 -4.59
C THR A 778 10.08 26.46 -5.58
N MET A 779 9.71 25.23 -5.98
CA MET A 779 10.42 24.45 -7.00
C MET A 779 10.52 25.17 -8.35
N LEU A 780 9.42 25.77 -8.82
CA LEU A 780 9.44 26.58 -10.05
C LEU A 780 10.35 27.80 -9.92
N LEU A 781 10.37 28.46 -8.76
CA LEU A 781 11.30 29.55 -8.48
C LEU A 781 12.76 29.07 -8.46
N GLN A 782 13.04 27.87 -7.95
CA GLN A 782 14.39 27.29 -7.93
C GLN A 782 14.98 27.14 -9.32
N VAL A 783 14.21 26.70 -10.31
CA VAL A 783 14.70 26.62 -11.70
C VAL A 783 15.23 27.98 -12.17
N LEU A 784 14.50 29.08 -11.87
CA LEU A 784 14.94 30.43 -12.22
C LEU A 784 16.16 30.88 -11.41
N ILE A 785 16.26 30.49 -10.13
CA ILE A 785 17.41 30.78 -9.26
C ILE A 785 18.65 30.01 -9.71
N ALA A 786 18.52 28.76 -10.14
CA ALA A 786 19.58 27.96 -10.73
C ALA A 786 20.12 28.59 -12.01
N ILE A 787 19.23 29.06 -12.90
CA ILE A 787 19.62 29.78 -14.12
C ILE A 787 20.32 31.10 -13.77
N LEU A 788 19.81 31.84 -12.76
CA LEU A 788 20.44 33.07 -12.25
C LEU A 788 21.87 32.79 -11.75
N TYR A 789 22.05 31.70 -11.02
CA TYR A 789 23.33 31.30 -10.46
C TYR A 789 24.34 30.92 -11.54
N CYS A 790 23.92 30.15 -12.57
CA CYS A 790 24.79 29.71 -13.66
C CYS A 790 25.11 30.83 -14.67
N ASN A 791 24.11 31.59 -15.12
CA ASN A 791 24.29 32.65 -16.12
C ASN A 791 23.34 33.84 -15.88
N PRO A 792 23.70 34.76 -14.96
CA PRO A 792 22.82 35.86 -14.56
C PRO A 792 22.51 36.82 -15.72
N HIS A 793 23.48 37.09 -16.61
CA HIS A 793 23.28 38.00 -17.74
C HIS A 793 22.27 37.44 -18.75
N LEU A 794 22.32 36.13 -19.00
CA LEU A 794 21.42 35.47 -19.93
C LEU A 794 19.99 35.45 -19.40
N LEU A 795 19.79 35.14 -18.10
CA LEU A 795 18.47 35.16 -17.48
C LEU A 795 17.78 36.51 -17.68
N PHE A 796 18.43 37.62 -17.29
CA PHE A 796 17.82 38.94 -17.43
C PHE A 796 17.68 39.39 -18.88
N THR A 797 18.53 38.91 -19.80
CA THR A 797 18.34 39.12 -21.24
C THR A 797 17.06 38.44 -21.73
N ILE A 798 16.78 37.21 -21.27
CA ILE A 798 15.56 36.47 -21.59
C ILE A 798 14.35 37.17 -20.98
N LEU A 799 14.39 37.50 -19.69
CA LEU A 799 13.31 38.20 -18.99
C LEU A 799 12.97 39.54 -19.64
N ASN A 800 13.98 40.32 -20.05
CA ASN A 800 13.79 41.59 -20.75
C ASN A 800 13.18 41.41 -22.15
N LYS A 801 13.46 40.32 -22.86
CA LYS A 801 12.80 40.00 -24.14
C LYS A 801 11.34 39.59 -23.93
N LEU A 802 11.08 38.76 -22.92
CA LEU A 802 9.71 38.37 -22.55
C LEU A 802 8.90 39.58 -22.04
N GLN A 803 9.54 40.55 -21.40
CA GLN A 803 8.94 41.80 -20.97
C GLN A 803 8.28 42.59 -22.11
N GLU A 804 8.81 42.51 -23.33
CA GLU A 804 8.23 43.18 -24.51
C GLU A 804 6.81 42.66 -24.84
N SER A 805 6.47 41.46 -24.37
CA SER A 805 5.16 40.83 -24.55
C SER A 805 4.13 41.19 -23.45
N VAL A 806 4.57 41.73 -22.31
CA VAL A 806 3.71 42.08 -21.14
C VAL A 806 3.95 43.54 -20.71
N PRO A 807 3.17 44.51 -21.20
CA PRO A 807 3.48 45.94 -21.03
C PRO A 807 3.28 46.52 -19.63
N ASN A 808 2.50 45.85 -18.76
CA ASN A 808 1.93 46.46 -17.55
C ASN A 808 2.59 46.03 -16.22
N ALA A 809 3.54 45.09 -16.24
CA ALA A 809 4.22 44.62 -15.02
C ALA A 809 5.66 44.22 -15.35
N SER A 810 6.62 44.57 -14.48
CA SER A 810 8.00 44.11 -14.64
C SER A 810 8.13 42.66 -14.20
N ILE A 811 8.35 41.74 -15.15
CA ILE A 811 8.52 40.29 -14.92
C ILE A 811 9.70 40.06 -13.98
N SER A 812 10.83 40.73 -14.23
CA SER A 812 12.04 40.63 -13.40
C SER A 812 11.80 41.09 -11.96
N GLN A 813 11.05 42.17 -11.74
CA GLN A 813 10.72 42.62 -10.38
C GLN A 813 9.70 41.71 -9.71
N HIS A 814 8.74 41.17 -10.47
CA HIS A 814 7.75 40.24 -9.94
C HIS A 814 8.42 38.94 -9.46
N PHE A 815 9.29 38.34 -10.28
CA PHE A 815 10.09 37.17 -9.91
C PHE A 815 10.86 37.39 -8.60
N ILE A 816 11.63 38.50 -8.50
CA ILE A 816 12.44 38.79 -7.31
C ILE A 816 11.55 39.06 -6.09
N LYS A 817 10.42 39.75 -6.26
CA LYS A 817 9.47 39.98 -5.16
C LYS A 817 8.85 38.69 -4.65
N GLN A 818 8.44 37.80 -5.56
CA GLN A 818 7.83 36.52 -5.21
C GLN A 818 8.84 35.62 -4.50
N TRP A 819 10.05 35.51 -5.04
CA TRP A 819 11.13 34.74 -4.42
C TRP A 819 11.46 35.20 -2.99
N ILE A 820 11.57 36.52 -2.77
CA ILE A 820 11.86 37.06 -1.44
C ILE A 820 10.65 37.01 -0.51
N HIS A 821 9.43 36.97 -1.05
CA HIS A 821 8.21 36.76 -0.26
C HIS A 821 8.14 35.32 0.27
N ASP A 822 8.44 34.32 -0.57
CA ASP A 822 8.31 32.90 -0.24
C ASP A 822 9.59 32.29 0.35
N THR A 823 10.52 33.11 0.86
CA THR A 823 11.82 32.62 1.36
C THR A 823 11.69 31.63 2.54
N ASP A 824 10.66 31.81 3.37
CA ASP A 824 10.33 30.95 4.50
C ASP A 824 9.72 29.60 4.08
N CYS A 825 9.26 29.46 2.83
CA CYS A 825 8.73 28.21 2.28
C CYS A 825 9.81 27.29 1.68
N PHE A 826 11.09 27.69 1.64
CA PHE A 826 12.18 26.82 1.18
C PHE A 826 12.63 25.91 2.31
N MET A 827 12.21 24.65 2.24
CA MET A 827 12.32 23.69 3.35
C MET A 827 13.49 22.72 3.24
N GLY A 828 14.04 22.47 2.05
CA GLY A 828 15.21 21.61 1.85
C GLY A 828 16.56 22.25 2.24
N LEU A 829 17.57 21.42 2.48
CA LEU A 829 18.97 21.84 2.61
C LEU A 829 19.50 22.44 1.30
N HIS A 830 19.28 21.74 0.18
CA HIS A 830 19.67 22.17 -1.16
C HIS A 830 18.98 23.49 -1.52
N ASP A 831 17.68 23.54 -1.28
CA ASP A 831 16.80 24.66 -1.57
C ASP A 831 17.30 25.98 -0.99
N ARG A 832 17.64 25.94 0.31
CA ARG A 832 18.11 27.11 1.05
C ARG A 832 19.52 27.49 0.61
N LYS A 833 20.39 26.50 0.34
CA LYS A 833 21.74 26.73 -0.17
C LYS A 833 21.70 27.45 -1.52
N LEU A 834 20.90 26.96 -2.47
CA LEU A 834 20.77 27.57 -3.78
C LEU A 834 20.17 28.98 -3.69
N CYS A 835 19.18 29.20 -2.82
CA CYS A 835 18.63 30.54 -2.57
C CYS A 835 19.71 31.53 -2.09
N VAL A 836 20.53 31.15 -1.12
CA VAL A 836 21.62 32.00 -0.62
C VAL A 836 22.62 32.31 -1.73
N LEU A 837 23.02 31.31 -2.52
CA LEU A 837 23.94 31.47 -3.65
C LEU A 837 23.35 32.37 -4.75
N GLY A 838 22.06 32.24 -5.04
CA GLY A 838 21.33 33.10 -5.96
C GLY A 838 21.33 34.55 -5.50
N ILE A 839 21.03 34.82 -4.22
CA ILE A 839 21.05 36.19 -3.67
C ILE A 839 22.46 36.77 -3.74
N CYS A 840 23.49 35.98 -3.42
CA CYS A 840 24.88 36.40 -3.57
C CYS A 840 25.20 36.80 -5.02
N THR A 841 24.78 35.97 -5.98
CA THR A 841 25.00 36.22 -7.42
C THR A 841 24.31 37.50 -7.88
N LEU A 842 23.06 37.71 -7.46
CA LEU A 842 22.31 38.94 -7.73
C LEU A 842 23.03 40.19 -7.19
N LEU A 843 23.60 40.10 -6.00
CA LEU A 843 24.37 41.19 -5.39
C LEU A 843 25.75 41.39 -6.05
N GLU A 844 26.32 40.40 -6.72
CA GLU A 844 27.62 40.52 -7.40
C GLU A 844 27.52 41.17 -8.81
N MET A 845 26.32 41.29 -9.39
CA MET A 845 26.10 41.81 -10.76
C MET A 845 26.48 43.29 -11.00
N GLY A 846 26.78 44.05 -9.95
CA GLY A 846 27.18 45.46 -10.04
C GLY A 846 26.18 46.35 -10.80
N PRO A 847 26.62 47.21 -11.74
CA PRO A 847 25.75 48.17 -12.43
C PRO A 847 24.75 47.53 -13.42
N GLN A 848 24.90 46.23 -13.71
CA GLN A 848 23.97 45.48 -14.57
C GLN A 848 22.86 44.78 -13.78
N ARG A 849 22.81 44.98 -12.46
CA ARG A 849 21.77 44.45 -11.58
C ARG A 849 20.39 45.08 -11.90
N PRO A 850 19.28 44.31 -11.86
CA PRO A 850 17.94 44.89 -11.96
C PRO A 850 17.64 45.85 -10.79
N SER A 851 16.63 46.72 -10.93
CA SER A 851 16.18 47.59 -9.83
C SER A 851 15.67 46.73 -8.66
N LEU A 852 16.32 46.88 -7.50
CA LEU A 852 16.00 46.15 -6.27
C LEU A 852 15.35 47.03 -5.19
N ASP A 853 15.06 48.29 -5.48
CA ASP A 853 14.79 49.34 -4.47
C ASP A 853 13.70 48.96 -3.45
N GLU A 854 12.68 48.20 -3.87
CA GLU A 854 11.58 47.74 -3.01
C GLU A 854 11.92 46.48 -2.19
N VAL A 855 12.88 45.68 -2.63
CA VAL A 855 13.22 44.37 -2.06
C VAL A 855 14.50 44.44 -1.21
N VAL A 856 15.38 45.42 -1.44
CA VAL A 856 16.61 45.66 -0.67
C VAL A 856 16.40 45.55 0.85
N PRO A 857 15.36 46.15 1.47
CA PRO A 857 15.17 46.08 2.91
C PRO A 857 14.92 44.65 3.43
N LYS A 858 14.44 43.74 2.58
CA LYS A 858 14.08 42.36 2.93
C LYS A 858 15.18 41.33 2.61
N LEU A 859 16.11 41.64 1.72
CA LEU A 859 17.14 40.69 1.24
C LEU A 859 18.02 40.10 2.37
N LEU A 860 18.58 40.95 3.25
CA LEU A 860 19.40 40.45 4.37
C LEU A 860 18.57 39.70 5.42
N PRO A 861 17.39 40.20 5.86
CA PRO A 861 16.48 39.42 6.70
C PRO A 861 16.16 38.03 6.11
N SER A 862 15.83 37.94 4.82
CA SER A 862 15.58 36.68 4.11
C SER A 862 16.79 35.75 4.13
N CYS A 863 18.01 36.25 3.91
CA CYS A 863 19.22 35.43 4.03
C CYS A 863 19.43 34.88 5.45
N LEU A 864 19.09 35.65 6.49
CA LEU A 864 19.23 35.20 7.88
C LEU A 864 18.23 34.09 8.23
N VAL A 865 17.00 34.16 7.70
CA VAL A 865 16.01 33.07 7.80
C VAL A 865 16.54 31.80 7.14
N LEU A 866 17.08 31.90 5.92
CA LEU A 866 17.69 30.77 5.21
C LEU A 866 18.87 30.17 5.98
N PHE A 867 19.73 30.98 6.58
CA PHE A 867 20.87 30.49 7.37
C PHE A 867 20.48 29.84 8.69
N ASP A 868 19.38 30.27 9.32
CA ASP A 868 18.83 29.60 10.51
C ASP A 868 18.29 28.21 10.13
N GLY A 869 17.55 28.11 9.02
CA GLY A 869 17.09 26.84 8.46
C GLY A 869 18.25 25.92 8.05
N LEU A 870 19.25 26.43 7.33
CA LEU A 870 20.45 25.67 6.95
C LEU A 870 21.20 25.13 8.16
N LYS A 871 21.32 25.93 9.24
CA LYS A 871 21.99 25.49 10.46
C LYS A 871 21.32 24.24 11.04
N ARG A 872 19.98 24.24 11.12
CA ARG A 872 19.19 23.10 11.61
C ARG A 872 19.33 21.90 10.67
N ALA A 873 19.16 22.10 9.37
CA ALA A 873 19.28 21.02 8.37
C ALA A 873 20.67 20.35 8.38
N TYR A 874 21.76 21.12 8.54
CA TYR A 874 23.10 20.54 8.68
C TYR A 874 23.32 19.82 10.03
N GLU A 875 22.66 20.24 11.11
CA GLU A 875 22.69 19.53 12.40
C GLU A 875 21.99 18.18 12.26
N THR A 876 20.78 18.16 11.70
CA THR A 876 20.01 16.94 11.43
C THR A 876 20.77 15.97 10.51
N ARG A 877 21.33 16.45 9.40
CA ARG A 877 22.09 15.59 8.48
C ARG A 877 23.38 15.04 9.11
N ALA A 878 24.00 15.78 10.02
CA ALA A 878 25.18 15.29 10.73
C ALA A 878 24.81 14.23 11.77
N GLU A 879 23.65 14.34 12.42
CA GLU A 879 23.11 13.31 13.32
C GLU A 879 22.78 12.03 12.53
N ALA A 880 22.14 12.15 11.35
CA ALA A 880 21.87 11.01 10.47
C ALA A 880 23.14 10.35 9.91
N ASP A 881 24.15 11.13 9.50
CA ASP A 881 25.44 10.60 9.04
C ASP A 881 26.21 9.92 10.20
N ASP A 882 26.14 10.44 11.44
CA ASP A 882 26.78 9.82 12.62
C ASP A 882 26.10 8.49 13.00
N ASP A 883 24.76 8.42 12.97
CA ASP A 883 23.99 7.18 13.21
C ASP A 883 24.29 6.10 12.15
N SER A 884 24.60 6.48 10.90
CA SER A 884 25.05 5.55 9.86
C SER A 884 26.50 5.03 10.06
N SER A 885 27.27 5.67 10.95
CA SER A 885 28.68 5.34 11.21
C SER A 885 28.93 4.72 12.59
N SER A 886 27.91 4.71 13.46
CA SER A 886 27.88 4.11 14.80
C SER A 886 27.09 2.79 14.84
N GLU A 887 26.96 2.08 13.72
CA GLU A 887 26.52 0.67 13.70
C GLU A 887 27.62 -0.29 14.19
N ASP A 888 28.26 0.03 15.32
CA ASP A 888 29.00 -0.91 16.14
C ASP A 888 28.84 -0.45 17.61
N ASP A 889 27.97 -1.16 18.33
CA ASP A 889 27.68 -1.07 19.77
C ASP A 889 26.86 0.14 20.27
N ASP A 890 25.52 0.08 20.16
CA ASP A 890 24.60 0.11 21.32
C ASP A 890 23.15 -0.14 20.87
N ASP A 891 22.70 -1.39 21.04
CA ASP A 891 21.30 -1.82 21.02
C ASP A 891 20.49 -1.07 22.11
N GLU A 892 19.71 -0.05 21.74
CA GLU A 892 18.47 0.30 22.43
C GLU A 892 17.31 0.37 21.42
N GLU A 893 16.57 -0.74 21.36
CA GLU A 893 15.25 -0.96 20.75
C GLU A 893 14.48 0.32 20.33
N ILE A 894 14.66 0.74 19.08
CA ILE A 894 13.61 1.41 18.31
C ILE A 894 13.02 0.33 17.39
N GLU A 895 12.06 -0.44 17.91
CA GLU A 895 11.19 -1.29 17.11
C GLU A 895 10.31 -0.40 16.20
N GLU A 896 10.81 0.01 15.04
CA GLU A 896 9.93 0.39 13.93
C GLU A 896 9.40 -0.87 13.23
N ILE A 897 8.15 -1.18 13.53
CA ILE A 897 7.08 -1.26 12.52
C ILE A 897 7.45 -2.10 11.28
N LEU A 898 7.59 -3.40 11.47
CA LEU A 898 7.17 -4.41 10.48
C LEU A 898 6.64 -5.64 11.22
N SER A 899 5.56 -5.48 11.97
CA SER A 899 4.68 -6.61 12.34
C SER A 899 3.42 -6.54 11.50
N SER A 900 3.28 -7.49 10.57
CA SER A 900 2.09 -7.70 9.75
C SER A 900 0.93 -8.22 10.60
N ASP A 901 0.31 -7.36 11.41
CA ASP A 901 -0.94 -7.64 12.10
C ASP A 901 -1.81 -6.35 12.09
N GLU A 902 -2.79 -6.29 11.18
CA GLU A 902 -3.72 -5.16 10.97
C GLU A 902 -4.75 -4.94 12.12
N ASP A 903 -4.47 -5.31 13.37
CA ASP A 903 -5.50 -5.37 14.43
C ASP A 903 -5.23 -4.55 15.72
N ASP A 904 -4.16 -3.75 15.82
CA ASP A 904 -3.84 -2.97 17.05
C ASP A 904 -3.86 -1.42 16.85
N LEU A 905 -4.76 -0.89 16.01
CA LEU A 905 -4.87 0.56 15.72
C LEU A 905 -5.56 1.44 16.79
N ASP A 906 -6.11 0.89 17.88
CA ASP A 906 -6.94 1.69 18.81
C ASP A 906 -6.27 2.05 20.16
N ASP A 907 -5.21 1.37 20.62
CA ASP A 907 -4.61 1.64 21.94
C ASP A 907 -3.40 2.61 21.92
N ALA A 908 -2.75 2.84 20.77
CA ALA A 908 -1.62 3.77 20.64
C ALA A 908 -2.06 5.26 20.56
N ASN A 909 -3.32 5.51 20.19
CA ASN A 909 -3.81 6.87 19.97
C ASN A 909 -3.97 7.66 21.29
N SER A 910 -4.21 6.98 22.41
CA SER A 910 -4.43 7.66 23.71
C SER A 910 -3.17 8.15 24.39
N GLU A 911 -2.02 7.48 24.23
CA GLU A 911 -0.73 7.94 24.79
C GLU A 911 -0.08 9.01 23.90
N TYR A 912 -0.26 8.90 22.57
CA TYR A 912 0.15 9.91 21.59
C TYR A 912 -0.60 11.24 21.80
N LEU A 913 -1.94 11.21 21.97
CA LEU A 913 -2.75 12.39 22.27
C LEU A 913 -2.42 13.04 23.63
N GLU A 914 -2.05 12.25 24.65
CA GLU A 914 -1.61 12.79 25.95
C GLU A 914 -0.22 13.43 25.90
N HIS A 915 0.67 12.94 25.03
CA HIS A 915 1.98 13.52 24.75
C HIS A 915 1.86 14.82 23.92
N LEU A 916 1.00 14.82 22.90
CA LEU A 916 0.59 15.99 22.10
C LEU A 916 0.00 17.10 22.99
N ALA A 917 -0.90 16.76 23.93
CA ALA A 917 -1.46 17.75 24.87
C ALA A 917 -0.40 18.36 25.81
N ARG A 918 0.66 17.61 26.16
CA ARG A 918 1.79 18.12 26.96
C ARG A 918 2.80 18.94 26.14
N MET A 919 2.98 18.63 24.86
CA MET A 919 3.83 19.40 23.94
C MET A 919 3.16 20.71 23.48
N ALA A 920 1.87 20.68 23.17
CA ALA A 920 1.06 21.87 22.84
C ALA A 920 1.06 22.90 23.99
N ALA A 921 1.01 22.43 25.25
CA ALA A 921 1.08 23.30 26.43
C ALA A 921 2.49 23.90 26.69
N LYS A 922 3.55 23.31 26.13
CA LYS A 922 4.94 23.82 26.23
C LYS A 922 5.29 24.81 25.12
N SER A 923 4.80 24.61 23.89
CA SER A 923 5.09 25.49 22.74
C SER A 923 4.28 26.80 22.75
N SER A 924 3.09 26.82 23.36
CA SER A 924 2.28 28.06 23.46
C SER A 924 2.89 29.16 24.35
N ALA A 925 3.98 28.86 25.07
CA ALA A 925 4.68 29.83 25.92
C ALA A 925 5.89 30.52 25.26
N ALA A 926 6.34 30.07 24.07
CA ALA A 926 7.65 30.45 23.52
C ALA A 926 7.64 31.36 22.27
N GLN A 927 6.51 31.54 21.56
CA GLN A 927 6.52 32.26 20.28
C GLN A 927 5.66 33.54 20.30
N GLY A 928 6.30 34.65 20.68
CA GLY A 928 5.79 36.00 20.50
C GLY A 928 6.10 36.59 19.12
N VAL A 929 5.78 35.90 18.02
CA VAL A 929 5.98 36.39 16.65
C VAL A 929 4.69 36.20 15.84
N ASN A 930 4.14 37.29 15.29
CA ASN A 930 2.94 37.26 14.45
C ASN A 930 3.31 36.80 13.03
N LEU A 931 2.81 35.64 12.62
CA LEU A 931 2.72 35.21 11.23
C LEU A 931 1.79 36.15 10.45
N THR A 932 2.25 36.68 9.32
CA THR A 932 1.49 37.59 8.44
C THR A 932 1.43 37.05 7.01
N ALA A 933 0.70 35.97 6.80
CA ALA A 933 0.17 35.62 5.49
C ALA A 933 -1.26 35.08 5.68
N LYS A 934 -2.26 35.82 5.20
CA LYS A 934 -3.65 35.34 5.11
C LYS A 934 -3.84 34.79 3.71
N ILE A 935 -4.11 33.50 3.61
CA ILE A 935 -4.61 32.85 2.39
C ILE A 935 -6.12 32.68 2.57
N GLU A 936 -6.89 32.88 1.50
CA GLU A 936 -8.35 32.70 1.52
C GLU A 936 -8.69 31.21 1.57
N ASP A 937 -9.38 30.82 2.64
CA ASP A 937 -9.93 29.47 2.87
C ASP A 937 -10.80 29.04 1.67
N TYR A 938 -10.34 28.03 0.95
CA TYR A 938 -11.20 27.16 0.16
C TYR A 938 -11.15 25.78 0.80
N GLU A 939 -12.34 25.29 1.18
CA GLU A 939 -12.62 24.00 1.81
C GLU A 939 -11.77 22.86 1.20
N SER A 940 -10.72 22.49 1.92
CA SER A 940 -9.96 21.25 1.77
C SER A 940 -10.25 20.43 3.02
N ASP A 941 -10.57 19.15 2.83
CA ASP A 941 -10.95 18.23 3.90
C ASP A 941 -9.93 18.27 5.06
N ASP A 942 -10.46 18.35 6.29
CA ASP A 942 -9.72 18.45 7.54
C ASP A 942 -8.73 17.28 7.70
N VAL A 943 -7.45 17.56 7.46
CA VAL A 943 -6.32 16.82 8.05
C VAL A 943 -5.61 17.86 8.92
N ASP A 944 -5.50 17.59 10.22
CA ASP A 944 -4.79 18.45 11.18
C ASP A 944 -3.33 18.61 10.72
N ASP A 945 -3.00 19.79 10.18
CA ASP A 945 -1.74 20.13 9.50
C ASP A 945 -0.65 20.65 10.48
N ASP A 946 -0.65 20.16 11.72
CA ASP A 946 0.24 20.63 12.80
C ASP A 946 1.42 19.68 13.13
N ASP A 947 1.58 18.56 12.40
CA ASP A 947 2.63 17.53 12.64
C ASP A 947 3.65 17.37 11.47
N PHE A 948 3.93 18.42 10.70
CA PHE A 948 5.05 18.38 9.74
C PHE A 948 6.38 18.66 10.46
N GLU A 949 7.05 17.61 10.93
CA GLU A 949 8.50 17.68 11.19
C GLU A 949 9.20 18.00 9.85
N PRO A 950 10.15 18.96 9.80
CA PRO A 950 10.81 19.33 8.55
C PRO A 950 11.87 18.29 8.20
N ASP A 951 11.42 17.09 7.81
CA ASP A 951 12.25 16.09 7.14
C ASP A 951 12.74 16.64 5.79
N GLU A 952 13.94 16.21 5.37
CA GLU A 952 14.45 16.49 4.03
C GLU A 952 13.37 16.11 3.00
N THR A 953 12.93 17.07 2.17
CA THR A 953 11.88 16.80 1.18
C THR A 953 12.32 15.63 0.30
N ALA A 954 11.45 14.67 -0.02
CA ALA A 954 11.79 13.47 -0.81
C ALA A 954 12.55 13.77 -2.12
N ILE A 955 12.41 15.00 -2.64
CA ILE A 955 13.08 15.54 -3.83
C ILE A 955 14.59 15.83 -3.61
N GLU A 956 15.09 15.89 -2.38
CA GLU A 956 16.50 16.14 -2.06
C GLU A 956 17.43 14.96 -2.40
N CYS A 957 16.87 13.76 -2.63
CA CYS A 957 17.63 12.63 -3.14
C CYS A 957 18.22 12.89 -4.55
N TYR A 958 17.61 13.79 -5.32
CA TYR A 958 18.08 14.19 -6.65
C TYR A 958 19.23 15.20 -6.56
N THR A 959 20.41 14.67 -6.25
CA THR A 959 21.62 15.46 -6.03
C THR A 959 22.09 16.23 -7.26
N THR A 960 22.76 17.35 -7.01
CA THR A 960 23.38 18.20 -8.04
C THR A 960 24.86 18.45 -7.70
N PRO A 961 25.66 19.08 -8.58
CA PRO A 961 27.04 19.46 -8.26
C PRO A 961 27.19 20.38 -7.04
N LEU A 962 26.11 21.03 -6.60
CA LEU A 962 26.11 21.86 -5.41
C LEU A 962 26.01 21.04 -4.12
N ASP A 963 25.56 19.79 -4.19
CA ASP A 963 25.32 18.93 -3.03
C ASP A 963 26.48 17.99 -2.72
N ASP A 964 27.45 17.90 -3.65
CA ASP A 964 28.65 17.09 -3.50
C ASP A 964 29.45 17.48 -2.25
N LYS A 965 29.90 16.48 -1.48
CA LYS A 965 30.74 16.65 -0.27
C LYS A 965 32.03 17.43 -0.58
N ASP A 966 32.53 17.34 -1.81
CA ASP A 966 33.71 18.07 -2.28
C ASP A 966 33.40 19.41 -3.00
N CYS A 967 32.15 19.90 -2.94
CA CYS A 967 31.74 21.14 -3.58
C CYS A 967 32.69 22.30 -3.20
N VAL A 968 33.24 22.98 -4.21
CA VAL A 968 34.22 24.06 -4.01
C VAL A 968 33.57 25.27 -3.33
N ILE A 969 32.27 25.45 -3.50
CA ILE A 969 31.52 26.65 -3.10
C ILE A 969 30.71 26.37 -1.84
N ASP A 970 31.12 27.01 -0.74
CA ASP A 970 30.37 27.01 0.52
C ASP A 970 29.56 28.31 0.63
N GLU A 971 28.27 28.18 0.95
CA GLU A 971 27.29 29.26 1.00
C GLU A 971 27.58 30.31 2.08
N TYR A 972 28.11 29.91 3.24
CA TYR A 972 28.49 30.83 4.31
C TYR A 972 29.74 31.63 3.92
N ILE A 973 30.74 30.97 3.34
CA ILE A 973 31.97 31.61 2.86
C ILE A 973 31.66 32.56 1.69
N LYS A 974 30.86 32.11 0.73
CA LYS A 974 30.45 32.91 -0.44
C LYS A 974 29.70 34.15 0.03
N PHE A 975 28.69 34.01 0.89
CA PHE A 975 27.92 35.13 1.42
C PHE A 975 28.79 36.16 2.16
N LYS A 976 29.70 35.72 3.04
CA LYS A 976 30.61 36.62 3.75
C LYS A 976 31.51 37.39 2.79
N ASN A 977 32.07 36.72 1.78
CA ASN A 977 32.94 37.35 0.79
C ASN A 977 32.17 38.39 -0.04
N THR A 978 30.96 38.05 -0.48
CA THR A 978 30.07 38.96 -1.22
C THR A 978 29.77 40.22 -0.41
N LEU A 979 29.35 40.07 0.84
CA LEU A 979 28.99 41.21 1.69
C LEU A 979 30.21 42.08 2.05
N SER A 980 31.38 41.45 2.26
CA SER A 980 32.63 42.15 2.48
C SER A 980 33.10 42.93 1.24
N ALA A 981 32.95 42.34 0.05
CA ALA A 981 33.26 43.01 -1.21
C ALA A 981 32.34 44.22 -1.43
N LEU A 982 31.02 44.06 -1.20
CA LEU A 982 30.04 45.15 -1.29
C LEU A 982 30.35 46.33 -0.37
N SER A 983 30.86 46.06 0.84
CA SER A 983 31.27 47.13 1.76
C SER A 983 32.36 48.04 1.18
N THR A 984 33.17 47.50 0.26
CA THR A 984 34.29 48.21 -0.38
C THR A 984 33.90 48.77 -1.75
N SER A 985 33.12 48.02 -2.55
CA SER A 985 32.75 48.40 -3.92
C SER A 985 31.52 49.30 -3.99
N GLU A 986 30.47 49.01 -3.22
CA GLU A 986 29.17 49.71 -3.23
C GLU A 986 28.72 50.06 -1.80
N PRO A 987 29.40 50.99 -1.11
CA PRO A 987 29.14 51.28 0.31
C PRO A 987 27.72 51.81 0.58
N VAL A 988 27.08 52.45 -0.41
CA VAL A 988 25.70 52.94 -0.31
C VAL A 988 24.71 51.78 -0.22
N LEU A 989 24.88 50.76 -1.06
CA LEU A 989 24.02 49.58 -1.04
C LEU A 989 24.28 48.73 0.21
N TYR A 990 25.54 48.57 0.60
CA TYR A 990 25.90 47.88 1.84
C TYR A 990 25.23 48.55 3.06
N HIS A 991 25.26 49.88 3.14
CA HIS A 991 24.56 50.61 4.21
C HIS A 991 23.05 50.40 4.14
N ALA A 992 22.44 50.47 2.94
CA ALA A 992 21.01 50.25 2.78
C ALA A 992 20.56 48.85 3.21
N LEU A 993 21.36 47.82 2.93
CA LEU A 993 21.09 46.44 3.34
C LEU A 993 21.22 46.28 4.87
N THR A 994 22.27 46.83 5.47
CA THR A 994 22.60 46.61 6.89
C THR A 994 21.85 47.53 7.86
N SER A 995 21.41 48.71 7.44
CA SER A 995 20.73 49.69 8.32
C SER A 995 19.32 49.27 8.74
N VAL A 996 18.73 48.29 8.06
CA VAL A 996 17.36 47.81 8.29
C VAL A 996 17.32 46.69 9.35
N LEU A 997 18.46 46.09 9.67
CA LEU A 997 18.55 44.96 10.60
C LEU A 997 18.33 45.39 12.06
N ASN A 998 17.47 44.67 12.77
CA ASN A 998 17.28 44.83 14.21
C ASN A 998 18.47 44.26 15.02
N GLU A 999 18.52 44.51 16.34
CA GLU A 999 19.66 44.09 17.18
C GLU A 999 19.88 42.56 17.17
N GLU A 1000 18.81 41.78 17.08
CA GLU A 1000 18.84 40.32 17.03
C GLU A 1000 19.41 39.81 15.70
N GLN A 1001 18.92 40.33 14.58
CA GLN A 1001 19.41 40.03 13.24
C GLN A 1001 20.87 40.45 13.05
N GLN A 1002 21.30 41.57 13.65
CA GLN A 1002 22.72 41.96 13.64
C GLN A 1002 23.59 40.96 14.41
N LYS A 1003 23.06 40.34 15.47
CA LYS A 1003 23.76 39.28 16.22
C LYS A 1003 23.81 37.99 15.41
N GLN A 1004 22.71 37.60 14.76
CA GLN A 1004 22.66 36.45 13.84
C GLN A 1004 23.65 36.62 12.69
N LEU A 1005 23.69 37.79 12.04
CA LEU A 1005 24.64 38.08 10.96
C LEU A 1005 26.11 37.92 11.41
N LYS A 1006 26.45 38.37 12.62
CA LYS A 1006 27.78 38.15 13.19
C LYS A 1006 28.07 36.67 13.43
N ALA A 1007 27.09 35.90 13.89
CA ALA A 1007 27.24 34.46 14.09
C ALA A 1007 27.48 33.73 12.76
N VAL A 1008 26.74 34.07 11.70
CA VAL A 1008 26.94 33.56 10.33
C VAL A 1008 28.37 33.83 9.86
N PHE A 1009 28.92 35.02 10.12
CA PHE A 1009 30.30 35.36 9.75
C PHE A 1009 31.37 34.57 10.51
N VAL A 1010 31.13 34.30 11.80
CA VAL A 1010 32.03 33.47 12.61
C VAL A 1010 32.00 32.03 12.08
N LEU A 1011 30.82 31.50 11.79
CA LEU A 1011 30.66 30.16 11.24
C LEU A 1011 31.33 30.03 9.85
N ALA A 1012 31.20 31.06 9.00
CA ALA A 1012 31.91 31.12 7.71
C ALA A 1012 33.44 31.04 7.88
N ASP A 1013 34.01 31.73 8.87
CA ASP A 1013 35.45 31.64 9.16
C ASP A 1013 35.87 30.26 9.67
N GLN A 1014 35.05 29.65 10.52
CA GLN A 1014 35.29 28.30 11.03
C GLN A 1014 35.27 27.26 9.90
N ARG A 1015 34.24 27.29 9.04
CA ARG A 1015 34.13 26.41 7.87
C ARG A 1015 35.27 26.62 6.88
N LYS A 1016 35.70 27.87 6.66
CA LYS A 1016 36.87 28.17 5.83
C LYS A 1016 38.15 27.56 6.42
N ALA A 1017 38.39 27.73 7.71
CA ALA A 1017 39.55 27.17 8.39
C ALA A 1017 39.54 25.63 8.36
N GLN A 1018 38.38 24.99 8.51
CA GLN A 1018 38.21 23.54 8.37
C GLN A 1018 38.54 23.06 6.95
N LYS A 1019 38.03 23.74 5.91
CA LYS A 1019 38.30 23.41 4.51
C LYS A 1019 39.77 23.57 4.15
N ASP A 1020 40.40 24.65 4.61
CA ASP A 1020 41.84 24.89 4.43
C ASP A 1020 42.67 23.82 5.18
N SER A 1021 42.25 23.40 6.37
CA SER A 1021 42.89 22.31 7.13
C SER A 1021 42.80 20.97 6.39
N LYS A 1022 41.61 20.56 5.92
CA LYS A 1022 41.41 19.33 5.14
C LYS A 1022 42.25 19.34 3.85
N ARG A 1023 42.33 20.49 3.18
CA ARG A 1023 43.17 20.65 1.97
C ARG A 1023 44.66 20.51 2.27
N ILE A 1024 45.13 21.06 3.40
CA ILE A 1024 46.53 20.91 3.85
C ILE A 1024 46.82 19.44 4.18
N GLU A 1025 45.89 18.74 4.83
CA GLU A 1025 45.99 17.32 5.16
C GLU A 1025 46.06 16.44 3.90
N GLN A 1026 45.14 16.63 2.94
CA GLN A 1026 45.15 15.95 1.64
C GLN A 1026 46.42 16.25 0.81
N SER A 1027 47.06 17.41 1.02
CA SER A 1027 48.33 17.78 0.36
C SER A 1027 49.60 17.24 1.03
N GLY A 1028 49.48 16.39 2.06
CA GLY A 1028 50.61 15.73 2.73
C GLY A 1028 51.04 16.34 4.07
N GLY A 1029 50.19 17.16 4.70
CA GLY A 1029 50.37 17.67 6.07
C GLY A 1029 51.20 18.95 6.22
N TYR A 1030 51.20 19.52 7.43
CA TYR A 1030 51.92 20.76 7.74
C TYR A 1030 53.44 20.58 7.62
N ALA A 1031 54.08 21.24 6.64
CA ALA A 1031 55.52 21.30 6.53
C ALA A 1031 56.12 22.17 7.65
N PHE A 1032 56.46 21.57 8.79
CA PHE A 1032 57.24 22.24 9.84
C PHE A 1032 58.70 22.35 9.42
N THR A 1033 59.08 23.49 8.83
CA THR A 1033 60.49 23.83 8.65
C THR A 1033 61.09 24.38 9.96
N VAL A 1034 62.11 23.65 10.49
CA VAL A 1034 63.15 24.06 11.48
C VAL A 1034 62.84 23.74 12.98
N PRO A 1035 63.80 23.21 13.79
CA PRO A 1035 63.52 22.59 15.08
C PRO A 1035 63.39 23.62 16.20
N ALA A 1036 62.16 23.91 16.62
CA ALA A 1036 61.91 24.61 17.87
C ALA A 1036 61.90 23.59 19.03
N GLN A 1037 62.69 23.88 20.07
CA GLN A 1037 62.85 23.02 21.26
C GLN A 1037 61.51 22.76 21.95
N VAL A 1038 61.20 21.48 22.15
CA VAL A 1038 60.06 21.00 22.95
C VAL A 1038 60.21 21.48 24.40
N PRO A 1039 59.26 22.24 24.98
CA PRO A 1039 59.30 22.59 26.40
C PRO A 1039 59.00 21.36 27.26
N THR A 1040 59.94 20.98 28.14
CA THR A 1040 59.85 19.79 29.01
C THR A 1040 58.89 19.91 30.20
N LYS A 1041 57.93 20.85 30.19
CA LYS A 1041 56.89 20.94 31.25
C LYS A 1041 55.57 21.46 30.68
N PHE A 1042 54.64 20.54 30.45
CA PHE A 1042 53.22 20.87 30.37
C PHE A 1042 52.61 20.87 31.77
N LYS A 1043 51.96 21.98 32.16
CA LYS A 1043 51.06 22.05 33.32
C LYS A 1043 49.63 22.05 32.80
N PHE A 1044 48.84 21.07 33.22
CA PHE A 1044 47.39 21.12 33.07
C PHE A 1044 46.80 22.03 34.16
N GLY A 1045 45.90 22.93 33.76
CA GLY A 1045 44.89 23.54 34.63
C GLY A 1045 44.97 25.06 34.79
N SER A 1046 43.96 25.73 34.23
CA SER A 1046 42.95 26.50 34.98
C SER A 1046 41.77 26.81 34.07
#